data_AF-A0A7C7KMM7-F1
#
_entry.id   AF-A0A7C7KMM7-F1
#
_cell.length_a   1.000
_cell.length_b   1.000
_cell.length_c   1.000
_cell.angle_alpha   90.00
_cell.angle_beta   90.00
_cell.angle_gamma   90.00
#
_symmetry.space_group_name_H-M   'P 1'
#
loop_
_entity.id
_entity.type
_entity.pdbx_description
1 polymer ?
#
loop_
_entity_poly.entity_id
_entity_poly.type
_entity_poly.pdbx_seq_one_letter_code
_entity_poly.pdbx_strand_id
1 'polypeptide(L)'
;MTFADVEARTDTPGFSAGERATILAAMKTAYDGSATARGMFEDWIATPANKITIEPAAGLFRQKPDNMGGFVPGTVEVDLSFLDDNNYIDNNGAAVEDTLVTGLIHELVHALEDLDDNTDVGAGEYRGDTVKFANRIYQELGLPEQNSYLAYDSVGDILTRDFEYTKGSAIDRSWAFDADHNSSPSGDSKDLLIGGPSANILQSGDGDDFLFGGGGDDDLNGGNGTDTGVLSGMPADYDVRLNADGTWTSRYVRGAADEGTDTFSNLEKVQFEDGETFDLAKNGLTFQNDFAFVVDQTGSMFDDIDAVKASASAVVSALFADDTMDTRIGVVGFRDNTIGEPTEVILPFTDQDDFADREAAALAAIDALTASGGGDTPETAFDGLLTALDGSMGEWREGAGTKRIVLFTDAPAKDAFLLPTVLAFALDIGADISAAASAPLGSFGSVDTFELSFQGAAARDLISEGDPVPPFVPTDDPVTPLGGTATVQIFTIFIETFATPDPSLEEISALSGGTVLTAADPEEVVERLLEVITSASHQLSVDPASVVEGDDGTTEVTYTLIRDRPDDASEVTFATTGTADSADVSGAPASVSFAVGETEKTITVLVNGDLVDEDDETFGLQITGIDEPSLFNDAPVEFTILDDDAPDDIFRVEVTKNVTITKTVDLTVLKSVNSTVDLTGRLATAEASADAIDPENSLAETDSFAQVDSSGAFSFSEALAASGGPDTIAGFEVDTNPAGLGAPGLAELDSDDAAGDAMIDADPELIAILSGIDEASLIEENAPLLL
;
A
#
# COMPACT_ATOMS: atom_id res chain seq x y z
N MET A 1 56.64 23.74 34.62
CA MET A 1 56.63 23.53 36.08
C MET A 1 56.67 22.03 36.31
N THR A 2 56.29 21.50 37.47
CA THR A 2 56.07 20.06 37.69
C THR A 2 54.69 19.82 38.27
N PHE A 3 54.16 18.60 38.18
CA PHE A 3 52.90 18.26 38.85
C PHE A 3 52.95 18.51 40.36
N ALA A 4 54.13 18.40 41.01
CA ALA A 4 54.28 18.73 42.42
C ALA A 4 53.98 20.21 42.73
N ASP A 5 54.20 21.11 41.78
CA ASP A 5 53.84 22.53 41.91
C ASP A 5 52.32 22.71 41.79
N VAL A 6 51.66 21.95 40.91
CA VAL A 6 50.20 21.90 40.77
C VAL A 6 49.58 21.34 42.05
N GLU A 7 50.03 20.18 42.53
CA GLU A 7 49.55 19.54 43.75
C GLU A 7 49.71 20.46 44.98
N ALA A 8 50.82 21.21 45.07
CA ALA A 8 51.03 22.19 46.14
C ALA A 8 50.05 23.39 46.08
N ARG A 9 49.37 23.58 44.95
CA ARG A 9 48.34 24.61 44.71
C ARG A 9 46.92 24.04 44.62
N THR A 10 46.75 22.74 44.88
CA THR A 10 45.45 22.07 44.91
C THR A 10 44.99 21.81 46.34
N ASP A 11 43.85 22.38 46.72
CA ASP A 11 43.17 22.15 47.99
C ASP A 11 41.97 21.22 47.77
N THR A 12 41.87 20.13 48.56
CA THR A 12 40.75 19.17 48.48
C THR A 12 40.02 19.07 49.85
N PRO A 13 39.42 20.17 50.35
CA PRO A 13 38.85 20.18 51.69
C PRO A 13 37.68 19.20 51.79
N GLY A 14 37.54 18.52 52.94
CA GLY A 14 36.39 17.64 53.21
C GLY A 14 36.53 16.20 52.69
N PHE A 15 37.41 15.93 51.72
CA PHE A 15 37.74 14.57 51.28
C PHE A 15 38.64 13.83 52.28
N SER A 16 38.45 12.52 52.39
CA SER A 16 39.37 11.63 53.09
C SER A 16 40.73 11.55 52.40
N ALA A 17 41.74 11.01 53.10
CA ALA A 17 43.07 10.84 52.51
C ALA A 17 43.09 9.90 51.30
N GLY A 18 42.17 8.92 51.25
CA GLY A 18 42.01 8.00 50.13
C GLY A 18 41.40 8.69 48.91
N GLU A 19 40.27 9.37 49.10
CA GLU A 19 39.58 10.12 48.05
C GLU A 19 40.47 11.24 47.47
N ARG A 20 41.20 11.97 48.33
CA ARG A 20 42.21 12.95 47.90
C ARG A 20 43.26 12.30 47.00
N ALA A 21 43.74 11.10 47.34
CA ALA A 21 44.73 10.41 46.54
C ALA A 21 44.16 10.00 45.17
N THR A 22 42.90 9.58 45.11
CA THR A 22 42.19 9.25 43.86
C THR A 22 42.04 10.46 42.96
N ILE A 23 41.56 11.60 43.50
CA ILE A 23 41.41 12.86 42.76
C ILE A 23 42.75 13.34 42.20
N LEU A 24 43.79 13.37 43.05
CA LEU A 24 45.12 13.82 42.62
C LEU A 24 45.74 12.86 41.60
N ALA A 25 45.46 11.55 41.69
CA ALA A 25 45.90 10.59 40.70
C ALA A 25 45.25 10.86 39.34
N ALA A 26 43.94 11.15 39.30
CA ALA A 26 43.23 11.50 38.07
C ALA A 26 43.79 12.79 37.43
N MET A 27 43.97 13.85 38.22
CA MET A 27 44.62 15.09 37.76
C MET A 27 46.04 14.84 37.23
N LYS A 28 46.81 13.96 37.90
CA LYS A 28 48.17 13.62 37.49
C LYS A 28 48.20 12.86 36.17
N THR A 29 47.25 11.94 35.96
CA THR A 29 47.09 11.23 34.69
C THR A 29 46.90 12.22 33.55
N ALA A 30 46.00 13.20 33.70
CA ALA A 30 45.81 14.26 32.72
C ALA A 30 47.09 15.09 32.49
N TYR A 31 47.73 15.58 33.55
CA TYR A 31 48.93 16.42 33.46
C TYR A 31 50.14 15.72 32.81
N ASP A 32 50.34 14.43 33.10
CA ASP A 32 51.48 13.69 32.57
C ASP A 32 51.24 13.24 31.12
N GLY A 33 50.01 12.83 30.80
CA GLY A 33 49.66 12.27 29.50
C GLY A 33 49.31 13.32 28.44
N SER A 34 48.84 14.51 28.83
CA SER A 34 48.43 15.56 27.91
C SER A 34 49.29 16.83 28.04
N ALA A 35 49.82 17.30 26.92
CA ALA A 35 50.51 18.58 26.82
C ALA A 35 49.52 19.75 27.00
N THR A 36 48.29 19.59 26.49
CA THR A 36 47.20 20.57 26.63
C THR A 36 46.79 20.73 28.09
N ALA A 37 46.50 19.63 28.80
CA ALA A 37 46.17 19.65 30.23
C ALA A 37 47.32 20.21 31.07
N ARG A 38 48.57 19.84 30.74
CA ARG A 38 49.75 20.41 31.39
C ARG A 38 49.81 21.93 31.23
N GLY A 39 49.55 22.44 30.03
CA GLY A 39 49.48 23.89 29.76
C GLY A 39 48.44 24.57 30.64
N MET A 40 47.20 24.08 30.60
CA MET A 40 46.08 24.58 31.43
C MET A 40 46.46 24.69 32.92
N PHE A 41 46.99 23.60 33.50
CA PHE A 41 47.38 23.61 34.91
C PHE A 41 48.54 24.59 35.20
N GLU A 42 49.57 24.63 34.36
CA GLU A 42 50.74 25.48 34.56
C GLU A 42 50.43 26.97 34.39
N ASP A 43 49.62 27.31 33.39
CA ASP A 43 49.21 28.68 33.10
C ASP A 43 48.31 29.21 34.22
N TRP A 44 47.41 28.39 34.76
CA TRP A 44 46.60 28.76 35.92
C TRP A 44 47.45 29.11 37.15
N ILE A 45 48.38 28.22 37.54
CA ILE A 45 49.18 28.39 38.75
C ILE A 45 50.35 29.37 38.57
N ALA A 46 50.65 29.79 37.33
CA ALA A 46 51.63 30.84 37.07
C ALA A 46 51.24 32.17 37.74
N THR A 47 49.95 32.39 37.96
CA THR A 47 49.45 33.45 38.84
C THR A 47 49.57 33.01 40.30
N PRO A 48 50.44 33.62 41.14
CA PRO A 48 50.73 33.09 42.48
C PRO A 48 49.56 33.03 43.48
N ALA A 49 48.50 33.79 43.19
CA ALA A 49 47.27 33.86 43.98
C ALA A 49 46.26 32.79 43.60
N ASN A 50 46.37 32.21 42.40
CA ASN A 50 45.45 31.19 41.91
C ASN A 50 45.66 29.89 42.69
N LYS A 51 44.55 29.21 42.96
CA LYS A 51 44.46 27.89 43.58
C LYS A 51 43.49 27.04 42.80
N ILE A 52 43.66 25.73 42.86
CA ILE A 52 42.68 24.77 42.39
C ILE A 52 42.02 24.20 43.64
N THR A 53 40.70 24.25 43.72
CA THR A 53 39.94 23.77 44.88
C THR A 53 38.92 22.74 44.43
N ILE A 54 38.93 21.56 45.04
CA ILE A 54 37.98 20.47 44.74
C ILE A 54 37.25 20.15 46.03
N GLU A 55 35.96 20.45 46.09
CA GLU A 55 35.14 20.31 47.31
C GLU A 55 34.09 19.20 47.14
N PRO A 56 33.78 18.43 48.19
CA PRO A 56 32.74 17.41 48.11
C PRO A 56 31.35 18.05 48.06
N ALA A 57 30.49 17.58 47.16
CA ALA A 57 29.13 18.08 47.02
C ALA A 57 28.19 16.95 46.58
N ALA A 58 27.42 16.38 47.51
CA ALA A 58 26.58 15.21 47.25
C ALA A 58 25.64 15.42 46.05
N GLY A 59 25.64 14.47 45.11
CA GLY A 59 24.84 14.47 43.89
C GLY A 59 25.19 15.57 42.89
N LEU A 60 26.40 16.15 42.96
CA LEU A 60 26.84 17.22 42.06
C LEU A 60 28.23 16.91 41.51
N PHE A 61 28.43 17.21 40.24
CA PHE A 61 29.73 17.22 39.58
C PHE A 61 29.74 18.41 38.63
N ARG A 62 30.34 19.53 39.06
CA ARG A 62 30.25 20.81 38.34
C ARG A 62 31.29 21.84 38.80
N GLN A 63 31.49 22.91 38.02
CA GLN A 63 32.11 24.14 38.51
C GLN A 63 31.26 24.79 39.62
N LYS A 64 31.92 25.30 40.66
CA LYS A 64 31.22 25.90 41.80
C LYS A 64 30.57 27.24 41.44
N PRO A 65 29.24 27.42 41.59
CA PRO A 65 28.61 28.71 41.43
C PRO A 65 28.96 29.66 42.59
N ASP A 66 29.01 30.96 42.32
CA ASP A 66 29.13 32.00 43.34
C ASP A 66 27.75 32.44 43.89
N ASN A 67 27.75 33.23 44.96
CA ASN A 67 26.50 33.70 45.59
C ASN A 67 25.76 34.78 44.78
N MET A 68 26.28 35.17 43.61
CA MET A 68 25.79 36.24 42.76
C MET A 68 25.37 35.74 41.37
N GLY A 69 25.39 34.43 41.12
CA GLY A 69 25.00 33.82 39.85
C GLY A 69 26.11 33.75 38.80
N GLY A 70 27.37 34.01 39.18
CA GLY A 70 28.57 33.67 38.41
C GLY A 70 29.22 32.39 38.94
N PHE A 71 30.49 32.17 38.62
CA PHE A 71 31.26 31.01 39.07
C PHE A 71 32.46 31.41 39.92
N VAL A 72 32.89 30.50 40.80
CA VAL A 72 34.10 30.66 41.60
C VAL A 72 35.30 30.12 40.80
N PRO A 73 36.22 30.98 40.32
CA PRO A 73 37.31 30.51 39.46
C PRO A 73 38.22 29.52 40.19
N GLY A 74 38.65 28.49 39.46
CA GLY A 74 39.50 27.40 39.96
C GLY A 74 38.84 26.50 41.00
N THR A 75 37.51 26.52 41.16
CA THR A 75 36.81 25.69 42.15
C THR A 75 35.76 24.79 41.51
N VAL A 76 35.82 23.50 41.84
CA VAL A 76 34.86 22.47 41.38
C VAL A 76 34.24 21.75 42.59
N GLU A 77 32.97 21.38 42.44
CA GLU A 77 32.16 20.62 43.37
C GLU A 77 31.99 19.20 42.81
N VAL A 78 32.39 18.18 43.58
CA VAL A 78 32.44 16.79 43.11
C VAL A 78 31.85 15.84 44.13
N ASP A 79 30.94 14.98 43.70
CA ASP A 79 30.61 13.72 44.33
C ASP A 79 31.23 12.58 43.52
N LEU A 80 32.06 11.77 44.18
CA LEU A 80 32.82 10.72 43.49
C LEU A 80 31.92 9.57 42.99
N SER A 81 30.72 9.40 43.58
CA SER A 81 29.73 8.44 43.07
C SER A 81 28.77 9.05 42.05
N PHE A 82 28.88 10.34 41.73
CA PHE A 82 28.00 10.96 40.73
C PHE A 82 28.20 10.35 39.34
N LEU A 83 29.42 9.91 39.03
CA LEU A 83 29.76 9.38 37.72
C LEU A 83 29.48 7.88 37.57
N ASP A 84 28.95 7.20 38.60
CA ASP A 84 28.80 5.74 38.60
C ASP A 84 27.88 5.25 37.46
N ASP A 85 26.90 6.07 37.08
CA ASP A 85 25.91 5.77 36.03
C ASP A 85 26.01 6.74 34.83
N ASN A 86 27.03 7.61 34.80
CA ASN A 86 27.13 8.63 33.76
C ASN A 86 27.80 8.10 32.49
N ASN A 87 27.20 8.41 31.35
CA ASN A 87 27.70 7.97 30.05
C ASN A 87 27.64 9.11 29.03
N TYR A 88 28.47 9.01 28.00
CA TYR A 88 28.39 9.88 26.83
C TYR A 88 28.61 9.10 25.54
N ILE A 89 28.12 9.64 24.43
CA ILE A 89 28.39 9.06 23.11
C ILE A 89 29.74 9.52 22.58
N ASP A 90 30.55 8.57 22.11
CA ASP A 90 31.80 8.87 21.42
C ASP A 90 31.63 9.14 19.91
N ASN A 91 32.72 9.53 19.22
CA ASN A 91 32.67 9.82 17.79
C ASN A 91 32.33 8.59 16.89
N ASN A 92 32.21 7.40 17.48
CA ASN A 92 31.93 6.14 16.81
C ASN A 92 30.61 5.53 17.29
N GLY A 93 29.74 6.33 17.94
CA GLY A 93 28.40 5.94 18.35
C GLY A 93 28.34 4.92 19.49
N ALA A 94 29.42 4.77 20.26
CA ALA A 94 29.42 3.92 21.44
C ALA A 94 29.08 4.72 22.70
N ALA A 95 28.28 4.15 23.60
CA ALA A 95 28.08 4.68 24.94
C ALA A 95 29.31 4.37 25.81
N VAL A 96 30.00 5.43 26.23
CA VAL A 96 31.24 5.36 27.02
C VAL A 96 30.97 5.88 28.44
N GLU A 97 31.40 5.11 29.44
CA GLU A 97 31.38 5.53 30.84
C GLU A 97 32.20 6.81 31.05
N ASP A 98 31.62 7.79 31.75
CA ASP A 98 32.36 8.94 32.22
C ASP A 98 33.19 8.57 33.46
N THR A 99 34.52 8.63 33.32
CA THR A 99 35.45 8.32 34.39
C THR A 99 35.77 9.56 35.23
N LEU A 100 36.29 9.36 36.44
CA LEU A 100 36.80 10.48 37.24
C LEU A 100 37.87 11.32 36.50
N VAL A 101 38.64 10.73 35.58
CA VAL A 101 39.63 11.48 34.79
C VAL A 101 38.94 12.41 33.81
N THR A 102 37.98 11.91 33.05
CA THR A 102 37.23 12.65 32.02
C THR A 102 36.35 13.72 32.67
N GLY A 103 35.52 13.36 33.66
CA GLY A 103 34.71 14.31 34.41
C GLY A 103 35.56 15.43 35.03
N LEU A 104 36.65 15.11 35.73
CA LEU A 104 37.50 16.16 36.32
C LEU A 104 38.15 17.05 35.27
N ILE A 105 38.55 16.51 34.12
CA ILE A 105 39.07 17.33 33.03
C ILE A 105 38.00 18.33 32.59
N HIS A 106 36.78 17.87 32.33
CA HIS A 106 35.66 18.73 31.91
C HIS A 106 35.43 19.89 32.89
N GLU A 107 35.26 19.59 34.18
CA GLU A 107 34.99 20.63 35.18
C GLU A 107 36.17 21.55 35.46
N LEU A 108 37.39 21.05 35.31
CA LEU A 108 38.59 21.88 35.45
C LEU A 108 38.80 22.77 34.22
N VAL A 109 38.32 22.39 33.04
CA VAL A 109 38.33 23.29 31.88
C VAL A 109 37.44 24.51 32.17
N HIS A 110 36.21 24.31 32.65
CA HIS A 110 35.38 25.42 33.14
C HIS A 110 36.10 26.27 34.17
N ALA A 111 36.62 25.62 35.21
CA ALA A 111 37.18 26.32 36.36
C ALA A 111 38.46 27.10 36.05
N LEU A 112 39.28 26.65 35.10
CA LEU A 112 40.62 27.18 34.86
C LEU A 112 40.72 28.00 33.57
N GLU A 113 39.93 27.68 32.55
CA GLU A 113 39.97 28.35 31.24
C GLU A 113 38.80 29.32 31.00
N ASP A 114 37.79 29.35 31.89
CA ASP A 114 36.62 30.24 31.77
C ASP A 114 35.83 29.98 30.46
N LEU A 115 35.68 28.69 30.12
CA LEU A 115 34.87 28.21 29.00
C LEU A 115 33.50 27.73 29.49
N ASP A 116 32.50 27.78 28.61
CA ASP A 116 31.11 27.37 28.86
C ASP A 116 30.69 26.23 27.92
N ASP A 117 29.66 25.47 28.31
CA ASP A 117 29.05 24.40 27.49
C ASP A 117 28.07 24.91 26.44
N ASN A 118 28.21 26.17 26.04
CA ASN A 118 27.28 26.76 25.07
C ASN A 118 27.45 26.06 23.71
N THR A 119 26.48 25.21 23.39
CA THR A 119 26.28 24.64 22.06
C THR A 119 25.56 25.66 21.18
N ASP A 120 25.83 25.62 19.87
CA ASP A 120 25.09 26.39 18.86
C ASP A 120 24.36 25.40 17.96
N VAL A 121 23.27 24.85 18.48
CA VAL A 121 22.44 23.83 17.81
C VAL A 121 21.96 24.33 16.46
N GLY A 122 21.58 25.61 16.37
CA GLY A 122 21.14 26.23 15.12
C GLY A 122 22.24 26.41 14.09
N ALA A 123 23.51 26.35 14.50
CA ALA A 123 24.67 26.32 13.61
C ALA A 123 25.27 24.91 13.43
N GLY A 124 24.61 23.86 13.94
CA GLY A 124 25.08 22.48 13.87
C GLY A 124 26.28 22.16 14.78
N GLU A 125 26.52 22.94 15.83
CA GLU A 125 27.64 22.75 16.76
C GLU A 125 27.16 22.23 18.12
N TYR A 126 27.31 20.92 18.35
CA TYR A 126 26.73 20.22 19.50
C TYR A 126 27.76 19.93 20.62
N ARG A 127 29.05 20.23 20.42
CA ARG A 127 30.09 20.00 21.45
C ARG A 127 30.18 21.15 22.44
N GLY A 128 30.13 22.39 21.96
CA GLY A 128 30.46 23.56 22.80
C GLY A 128 31.96 23.70 23.07
N ASP A 129 32.37 24.81 23.67
CA ASP A 129 33.80 25.17 23.80
C ASP A 129 34.54 24.30 24.82
N THR A 130 33.89 23.93 25.93
CA THR A 130 34.44 23.04 26.94
C THR A 130 34.79 21.67 26.36
N VAL A 131 33.83 20.99 25.71
CA VAL A 131 34.03 19.66 25.13
C VAL A 131 35.11 19.70 24.05
N LYS A 132 35.18 20.74 23.22
CA LYS A 132 36.27 20.91 22.24
C LYS A 132 37.65 21.04 22.87
N PHE A 133 37.74 21.66 24.06
CA PHE A 133 39.00 21.73 24.80
C PHE A 133 39.31 20.40 25.48
N ALA A 134 38.33 19.77 26.14
CA ALA A 134 38.47 18.48 26.80
C ALA A 134 38.85 17.37 25.80
N ASN A 135 38.24 17.31 24.61
CA ASN A 135 38.56 16.32 23.59
C ASN A 135 40.01 16.41 23.09
N ARG A 136 40.62 17.61 23.05
CA ARG A 136 42.06 17.74 22.77
C ARG A 136 42.90 17.03 23.83
N ILE A 137 42.48 17.10 25.09
CA ILE A 137 43.12 16.36 26.19
C ILE A 137 42.84 14.86 26.05
N TYR A 138 41.60 14.45 25.78
CA TYR A 138 41.22 13.04 25.63
C TYR A 138 42.01 12.36 24.51
N GLN A 139 42.12 13.02 23.36
CA GLN A 139 42.92 12.56 22.22
C GLN A 139 44.40 12.37 22.58
N GLU A 140 45.01 13.30 23.32
CA GLU A 140 46.40 13.16 23.78
C GLU A 140 46.58 12.03 24.81
N LEU A 141 45.53 11.71 25.57
CA LEU A 141 45.50 10.60 26.53
C LEU A 141 45.15 9.25 25.88
N GLY A 142 44.65 9.25 24.63
CA GLY A 142 44.12 8.06 23.97
C GLY A 142 42.79 7.57 24.56
N LEU A 143 41.97 8.51 25.06
CA LEU A 143 40.62 8.26 25.54
C LEU A 143 39.59 8.57 24.42
N PRO A 144 38.42 7.92 24.43
CA PRO A 144 37.32 8.29 23.54
C PRO A 144 36.97 9.77 23.66
N GLU A 145 36.71 10.42 22.53
CA GLU A 145 36.29 11.82 22.48
C GLU A 145 34.77 11.90 22.63
N GLN A 146 34.27 12.84 23.42
CA GLN A 146 32.83 13.06 23.54
C GLN A 146 32.30 13.70 22.25
N ASN A 147 31.36 13.04 21.58
CA ASN A 147 30.87 13.48 20.29
C ASN A 147 30.03 14.76 20.43
N SER A 148 29.12 14.81 21.41
CA SER A 148 28.23 15.94 21.65
C SER A 148 27.96 16.12 23.13
N TYR A 149 27.78 17.37 23.57
CA TYR A 149 27.31 17.70 24.92
C TYR A 149 25.86 17.25 25.13
N LEU A 150 25.05 17.30 24.06
CA LEU A 150 23.64 16.90 24.04
C LEU A 150 23.40 15.38 24.10
N ALA A 151 24.45 14.56 24.05
CA ALA A 151 24.36 13.11 24.22
C ALA A 151 25.12 12.66 25.48
N TYR A 152 25.00 13.47 26.55
CA TYR A 152 25.51 13.14 27.88
C TYR A 152 24.35 12.71 28.77
N ASP A 153 24.40 11.48 29.24
CA ASP A 153 23.43 10.92 30.17
C ASP A 153 24.03 10.94 31.58
N SER A 154 23.51 11.84 32.41
CA SER A 154 23.93 12.02 33.80
C SER A 154 23.17 11.17 34.83
N VAL A 155 22.21 10.36 34.37
CA VAL A 155 21.31 9.58 35.23
C VAL A 155 21.41 8.08 34.92
N GLY A 156 21.81 7.73 33.70
CA GLY A 156 21.94 6.35 33.22
C GLY A 156 20.60 5.72 32.85
N ASP A 157 19.60 6.54 32.51
CA ASP A 157 18.25 6.10 32.13
C ASP A 157 17.98 6.16 30.61
N ILE A 158 18.87 6.77 29.83
CA ILE A 158 18.77 6.88 28.37
C ILE A 158 19.82 5.99 27.70
N LEU A 159 21.09 6.14 28.08
CA LEU A 159 22.18 5.42 27.43
C LEU A 159 22.38 4.05 28.07
N THR A 160 22.32 3.01 27.23
CA THR A 160 22.71 1.66 27.67
C THR A 160 24.23 1.56 27.63
N ARG A 161 24.82 1.40 28.82
CA ARG A 161 26.28 1.30 28.98
C ARG A 161 26.87 0.15 28.16
N ASP A 162 28.00 0.43 27.50
CA ASP A 162 28.71 -0.49 26.61
C ASP A 162 27.91 -0.92 25.35
N PHE A 163 26.77 -0.28 25.07
CA PHE A 163 26.04 -0.50 23.83
C PHE A 163 26.66 0.30 22.68
N GLU A 164 26.87 -0.38 21.55
CA GLU A 164 27.40 0.21 20.32
C GLU A 164 26.25 0.51 19.35
N TYR A 165 25.71 1.74 19.39
CA TYR A 165 24.54 2.13 18.60
C TYR A 165 24.81 2.11 17.09
N THR A 166 26.03 2.43 16.66
CA THR A 166 26.38 2.51 15.23
C THR A 166 27.37 1.42 14.78
N LYS A 167 27.66 0.46 15.67
CA LYS A 167 28.66 -0.62 15.49
C LYS A 167 30.02 -0.09 15.01
N GLY A 168 30.43 1.04 15.57
CA GLY A 168 31.71 1.68 15.31
C GLY A 168 31.73 2.61 14.09
N SER A 169 30.59 2.84 13.44
CA SER A 169 30.46 3.83 12.37
C SER A 169 30.63 5.24 12.93
N ALA A 170 31.46 6.04 12.26
CA ALA A 170 31.74 7.40 12.69
C ALA A 170 30.52 8.30 12.48
N ILE A 171 30.25 9.16 13.45
CA ILE A 171 29.14 10.12 13.46
C ILE A 171 29.66 11.54 13.66
N ASP A 172 28.94 12.51 13.10
CA ASP A 172 29.25 13.93 13.20
C ASP A 172 28.71 14.52 14.50
N ARG A 173 27.47 14.16 14.87
CA ARG A 173 26.77 14.65 16.06
C ARG A 173 25.92 13.55 16.70
N SER A 174 25.52 13.79 17.94
CA SER A 174 24.64 12.90 18.70
C SER A 174 23.73 13.68 19.63
N TRP A 175 22.57 13.10 19.90
CA TRP A 175 21.57 13.63 20.83
C TRP A 175 20.94 12.46 21.58
N ALA A 176 20.78 12.60 22.91
CA ALA A 176 20.20 11.54 23.74
C ALA A 176 19.32 12.11 24.87
N PHE A 177 18.00 12.08 24.70
CA PHE A 177 17.03 12.41 25.76
C PHE A 177 15.69 11.68 25.54
N ASP A 178 14.93 11.52 26.63
CA ASP A 178 13.52 11.09 26.57
C ASP A 178 12.60 12.24 26.15
N ALA A 179 12.66 12.63 24.88
CA ALA A 179 11.83 13.69 24.30
C ALA A 179 11.81 13.65 22.76
N ASP A 180 10.84 14.33 22.15
CA ASP A 180 10.84 14.57 20.71
C ASP A 180 12.07 15.40 20.28
N HIS A 181 12.66 15.04 19.15
CA HIS A 181 13.79 15.74 18.56
C HIS A 181 13.71 15.86 17.04
N ASN A 182 14.17 16.99 16.51
CA ASN A 182 14.26 17.23 15.08
C ASN A 182 15.61 17.87 14.74
N SER A 183 16.53 17.08 14.17
CA SER A 183 17.85 17.56 13.74
C SER A 183 17.87 18.05 12.29
N SER A 184 16.79 17.87 11.51
CA SER A 184 16.72 18.24 10.09
C SER A 184 17.14 19.67 9.72
N PRO A 185 16.98 20.71 10.57
CA PRO A 185 17.47 22.05 10.24
C PRO A 185 19.00 22.16 10.15
N SER A 186 19.72 21.12 10.55
CA SER A 186 21.16 21.12 10.79
C SER A 186 22.00 20.66 9.59
N GLY A 187 21.36 20.38 8.44
CA GLY A 187 22.01 20.11 7.14
C GLY A 187 22.39 18.65 6.88
N ASP A 188 23.30 18.45 5.92
CA ASP A 188 23.87 17.16 5.49
C ASP A 188 24.98 16.71 6.46
N SER A 189 24.64 15.83 7.39
CA SER A 189 25.48 15.40 8.51
C SER A 189 25.05 14.03 9.00
N LYS A 190 26.01 13.19 9.42
CA LYS A 190 25.71 11.87 9.96
C LYS A 190 25.44 11.95 11.46
N ASP A 191 24.18 11.95 11.85
CA ASP A 191 23.73 12.10 13.22
C ASP A 191 23.40 10.75 13.88
N LEU A 192 23.44 10.73 15.22
CA LEU A 192 22.87 9.67 16.04
C LEU A 192 21.82 10.27 16.99
N LEU A 193 20.57 9.87 16.83
CA LEU A 193 19.46 10.29 17.70
C LEU A 193 19.03 9.12 18.58
N ILE A 194 18.99 9.34 19.89
CA ILE A 194 18.65 8.33 20.90
C ILE A 194 17.50 8.86 21.77
N GLY A 195 16.37 8.17 21.72
CA GLY A 195 15.20 8.41 22.57
C GLY A 195 15.32 7.71 23.93
N GLY A 196 14.26 7.84 24.74
CA GLY A 196 14.19 7.33 26.10
C GLY A 196 13.10 6.27 26.30
N PRO A 197 12.61 6.11 27.54
CA PRO A 197 11.55 5.14 27.86
C PRO A 197 10.11 5.58 27.50
N SER A 198 9.91 6.81 27.02
CA SER A 198 8.60 7.30 26.59
C SER A 198 8.52 7.32 25.06
N ALA A 199 7.30 7.28 24.51
CA ALA A 199 7.06 7.52 23.09
C ALA A 199 7.64 8.88 22.65
N ASN A 200 8.51 8.86 21.65
CA ASN A 200 9.28 9.98 21.13
C ASN A 200 9.09 10.09 19.61
N ILE A 201 9.11 11.33 19.11
CA ILE A 201 9.20 11.62 17.67
C ILE A 201 10.63 12.07 17.37
N LEU A 202 11.38 11.24 16.65
CA LEU A 202 12.76 11.51 16.27
C LEU A 202 12.86 11.70 14.76
N GLN A 203 13.18 12.91 14.34
CA GLN A 203 13.36 13.26 12.94
C GLN A 203 14.81 13.67 12.67
N SER A 204 15.50 12.90 11.83
CA SER A 204 16.80 13.27 11.30
C SER A 204 16.68 14.02 9.97
N GLY A 205 17.82 14.34 9.37
CA GLY A 205 17.96 15.39 8.37
C GLY A 205 18.34 14.88 7.00
N ASP A 206 19.27 15.61 6.37
CA ASP A 206 20.04 15.04 5.27
C ASP A 206 21.26 14.34 5.90
N GLY A 207 21.68 13.18 5.40
CA GLY A 207 22.84 12.47 5.95
C GLY A 207 22.67 10.95 5.91
N ASP A 208 23.68 10.21 6.37
CA ASP A 208 23.47 8.79 6.66
C ASP A 208 23.37 8.67 8.19
N ASP A 209 22.14 8.72 8.70
CA ASP A 209 21.83 8.90 10.12
C ASP A 209 21.53 7.57 10.84
N PHE A 210 21.62 7.60 12.17
CA PHE A 210 21.24 6.50 13.07
C PHE A 210 20.16 6.96 14.05
N LEU A 211 19.10 6.17 14.19
CA LEU A 211 17.97 6.47 15.08
C LEU A 211 17.69 5.28 16.00
N PHE A 212 17.59 5.53 17.31
CA PHE A 212 17.22 4.55 18.33
C PHE A 212 16.07 5.12 19.16
N GLY A 213 14.91 4.48 19.13
CA GLY A 213 13.72 4.93 19.88
C GLY A 213 13.86 4.70 21.38
N GLY A 214 14.26 3.49 21.77
CA GLY A 214 14.37 3.11 23.17
C GLY A 214 13.18 2.30 23.60
N GLY A 215 12.35 2.82 24.50
CA GLY A 215 11.11 2.18 24.90
C GLY A 215 9.94 3.11 24.65
N GLY A 216 8.78 2.54 24.31
CA GLY A 216 7.60 3.32 23.95
C GLY A 216 7.24 3.10 22.49
N ASP A 217 6.15 3.68 22.01
CA ASP A 217 5.81 3.57 20.59
C ASP A 217 6.37 4.81 19.88
N ASP A 218 7.55 4.68 19.30
CA ASP A 218 8.30 5.82 18.74
C ASP A 218 8.00 6.07 17.24
N ASP A 219 8.18 7.30 16.77
CA ASP A 219 8.14 7.67 15.35
C ASP A 219 9.54 8.13 14.91
N LEU A 220 10.21 7.29 14.12
CA LEU A 220 11.58 7.48 13.66
C LEU A 220 11.58 7.83 12.18
N ASN A 221 12.05 9.03 11.84
CA ASN A 221 12.11 9.53 10.46
C ASN A 221 13.55 9.82 10.04
N GLY A 222 14.10 9.03 9.13
CA GLY A 222 15.49 9.14 8.64
C GLY A 222 15.76 10.36 7.73
N GLY A 223 14.73 10.92 7.10
CA GLY A 223 14.91 12.04 6.18
C GLY A 223 15.53 11.63 4.84
N ASN A 224 16.60 12.31 4.42
CA ASN A 224 17.26 12.04 3.15
C ASN A 224 18.64 11.41 3.38
N GLY A 225 18.87 10.24 2.79
CA GLY A 225 20.20 9.66 2.64
C GLY A 225 20.12 8.15 2.78
N THR A 226 21.05 7.54 3.51
CA THR A 226 20.96 6.11 3.86
C THR A 226 20.94 5.98 5.37
N ASP A 227 19.72 5.87 5.90
CA ASP A 227 19.46 6.01 7.31
C ASP A 227 19.20 4.64 7.97
N THR A 228 19.62 4.49 9.23
CA THR A 228 19.59 3.21 9.95
C THR A 228 18.82 3.33 11.27
N GLY A 229 17.73 2.57 11.39
CA GLY A 229 17.09 2.29 12.68
C GLY A 229 17.91 1.29 13.49
N VAL A 230 18.01 1.51 14.80
CA VAL A 230 18.78 0.66 15.72
C VAL A 230 17.81 -0.02 16.69
N LEU A 231 17.96 -1.33 16.88
CA LEU A 231 17.16 -2.14 17.80
C LEU A 231 18.07 -2.86 18.79
N SER A 232 17.68 -2.98 20.06
CA SER A 232 18.58 -3.50 21.12
C SER A 232 18.63 -5.02 21.26
N GLY A 233 17.75 -5.77 20.60
CA GLY A 233 17.69 -7.24 20.65
C GLY A 233 18.21 -7.93 19.38
N MET A 234 18.04 -9.25 19.32
CA MET A 234 18.40 -10.08 18.15
C MET A 234 17.34 -9.96 17.04
N PRO A 235 17.64 -10.26 15.77
CA PRO A 235 16.65 -10.22 14.68
C PRO A 235 15.38 -11.02 14.99
N ALA A 236 15.55 -12.19 15.59
CA ALA A 236 14.43 -13.05 15.99
C ALA A 236 13.54 -12.42 17.07
N ASP A 237 13.97 -11.40 17.82
CA ASP A 237 13.14 -10.80 18.87
C ASP A 237 12.07 -9.85 18.31
N TYR A 238 12.18 -9.49 17.03
CA TYR A 238 11.35 -8.46 16.38
C TYR A 238 10.48 -9.02 15.26
N ASP A 239 9.35 -8.35 15.08
CA ASP A 239 8.46 -8.44 13.93
C ASP A 239 8.49 -7.08 13.22
N VAL A 240 9.16 -7.02 12.06
CA VAL A 240 9.35 -5.80 11.27
C VAL A 240 8.49 -5.89 10.02
N ARG A 241 7.56 -4.94 9.82
CA ARG A 241 6.53 -5.01 8.77
C ARG A 241 6.41 -3.71 7.99
N LEU A 242 6.20 -3.81 6.69
CA LEU A 242 5.81 -2.67 5.86
C LEU A 242 4.31 -2.41 6.01
N ASN A 243 3.96 -1.17 6.30
CA ASN A 243 2.58 -0.69 6.39
C ASN A 243 2.08 -0.20 5.02
N ALA A 244 0.75 -0.15 4.86
CA ALA A 244 0.12 0.29 3.60
C ALA A 244 0.44 1.74 3.21
N ASP A 245 0.80 2.60 4.18
CA ASP A 245 1.21 3.99 3.95
C ASP A 245 2.69 4.14 3.57
N GLY A 246 3.41 3.03 3.42
CA GLY A 246 4.83 3.00 3.05
C GLY A 246 5.79 3.21 4.21
N THR A 247 5.29 3.39 5.44
CA THR A 247 6.12 3.32 6.66
C THR A 247 6.37 1.87 7.06
N TRP A 248 7.35 1.61 7.90
CA TRP A 248 7.52 0.30 8.54
C TRP A 248 7.13 0.36 10.01
N THR A 249 6.78 -0.78 10.59
CA THR A 249 6.68 -0.94 12.04
C THR A 249 7.69 -1.97 12.51
N SER A 250 8.31 -1.76 13.67
CA SER A 250 9.00 -2.81 14.41
C SER A 250 8.33 -3.04 15.73
N ARG A 251 8.00 -4.29 16.02
CA ARG A 251 7.42 -4.69 17.31
C ARG A 251 8.27 -5.77 17.95
N TYR A 252 8.62 -5.58 19.22
CA TYR A 252 9.24 -6.64 20.00
C TYR A 252 8.22 -7.75 20.30
N VAL A 253 8.51 -8.98 19.89
CA VAL A 253 7.56 -10.11 19.97
C VAL A 253 8.05 -11.28 20.83
N ARG A 254 9.34 -11.33 21.19
CA ARG A 254 9.91 -12.44 21.97
C ARG A 254 10.84 -11.96 23.06
N GLY A 255 10.50 -12.25 24.32
CA GLY A 255 11.35 -11.96 25.47
C GLY A 255 10.65 -11.12 26.53
N ALA A 256 11.45 -10.40 27.33
CA ALA A 256 10.97 -9.57 28.45
C ALA A 256 11.34 -8.09 28.32
N ALA A 257 12.17 -7.73 27.33
CA ALA A 257 12.35 -6.33 26.94
C ALA A 257 11.09 -5.89 26.18
N ASP A 258 10.73 -4.63 26.30
CA ASP A 258 9.63 -4.03 25.54
C ASP A 258 10.18 -2.68 25.06
N GLU A 259 10.68 -2.68 23.83
CA GLU A 259 11.01 -1.44 23.13
C GLU A 259 9.74 -0.75 22.62
N GLY A 260 8.58 -1.40 22.72
CA GLY A 260 7.31 -0.92 22.17
C GLY A 260 7.12 -1.29 20.70
N THR A 261 6.24 -0.55 20.03
CA THR A 261 5.97 -0.65 18.61
C THR A 261 6.37 0.65 17.91
N ASP A 262 7.54 0.65 17.29
CA ASP A 262 8.07 1.83 16.62
C ASP A 262 7.60 1.89 15.17
N THR A 263 7.45 3.12 14.67
CA THR A 263 7.12 3.42 13.28
C THR A 263 8.33 4.06 12.60
N PHE A 264 8.70 3.55 11.43
CA PHE A 264 9.85 3.97 10.66
C PHE A 264 9.41 4.62 9.36
N SER A 265 9.87 5.84 9.11
CA SER A 265 9.69 6.54 7.85
C SER A 265 11.05 6.98 7.28
N ASN A 266 11.24 6.84 5.97
CA ASN A 266 12.50 7.18 5.30
C ASN A 266 13.76 6.58 5.98
N LEU A 267 13.65 5.34 6.46
CA LEU A 267 14.78 4.54 6.92
C LEU A 267 15.05 3.46 5.86
N GLU A 268 16.30 3.30 5.45
CA GLU A 268 16.72 2.28 4.47
C GLU A 268 17.17 0.98 5.14
N LYS A 269 17.38 1.00 6.45
CA LYS A 269 18.02 -0.11 7.16
C LYS A 269 17.63 -0.21 8.62
N VAL A 270 17.65 -1.43 9.16
CA VAL A 270 17.62 -1.74 10.59
C VAL A 270 18.89 -2.50 10.97
N GLN A 271 19.42 -2.21 12.16
CA GLN A 271 20.58 -2.87 12.75
C GLN A 271 20.23 -3.43 14.13
N PHE A 272 20.63 -4.67 14.38
CA PHE A 272 20.34 -5.42 15.62
C PHE A 272 21.54 -5.48 16.57
N GLU A 273 21.34 -6.05 17.76
CA GLU A 273 22.33 -6.14 18.84
C GLU A 273 23.65 -6.79 18.40
N ASP A 274 23.57 -7.87 17.63
CA ASP A 274 24.72 -8.65 17.18
C ASP A 274 25.43 -8.02 15.96
N GLY A 275 24.91 -6.90 15.46
CA GLY A 275 25.40 -6.22 14.27
C GLY A 275 24.90 -6.83 12.97
N GLU A 276 24.00 -7.82 13.02
CA GLU A 276 23.21 -8.19 11.86
C GLU A 276 22.36 -6.99 11.43
N THR A 277 22.06 -6.94 10.14
CA THR A 277 21.30 -5.84 9.59
C THR A 277 20.27 -6.34 8.60
N PHE A 278 19.09 -5.73 8.65
CA PHE A 278 18.01 -5.93 7.71
C PHE A 278 17.87 -4.66 6.87
N ASP A 279 18.05 -4.78 5.56
CA ASP A 279 17.82 -3.63 4.68
C ASP A 279 16.30 -3.42 4.57
N LEU A 280 15.81 -2.26 5.02
CA LEU A 280 14.47 -1.75 4.72
C LEU A 280 14.47 -1.26 3.29
N ALA A 281 14.78 -2.19 2.38
CA ALA A 281 14.82 -1.86 0.98
C ALA A 281 13.41 -1.39 0.62
N LYS A 282 13.33 -0.18 0.08
CA LYS A 282 12.23 0.21 -0.82
C LYS A 282 12.06 -0.79 -1.99
N ASN A 283 12.93 -1.81 -2.11
CA ASN A 283 12.89 -2.95 -3.04
C ASN A 283 13.35 -4.27 -2.38
N GLY A 284 12.65 -4.77 -1.35
CA GLY A 284 13.01 -6.06 -0.72
C GLY A 284 11.90 -6.62 0.16
N LEU A 285 10.86 -7.13 -0.47
CA LEU A 285 9.85 -7.98 0.15
C LEU A 285 10.53 -9.24 0.71
N THR A 286 10.39 -9.56 2.00
CA THR A 286 10.32 -10.97 2.39
C THR A 286 8.99 -11.47 1.83
N PHE A 287 9.01 -12.21 0.73
CA PHE A 287 7.78 -12.81 0.18
C PHE A 287 7.19 -13.73 1.24
N GLN A 288 6.09 -13.30 1.83
CA GLN A 288 5.31 -14.10 2.78
C GLN A 288 4.43 -15.05 1.98
N ASN A 289 4.63 -16.35 2.18
CA ASN A 289 3.86 -17.39 1.49
C ASN A 289 2.99 -18.11 2.51
N ASP A 290 1.69 -18.15 2.26
CA ASP A 290 0.80 -19.08 2.96
C ASP A 290 0.38 -20.18 1.98
N PHE A 291 0.58 -21.42 2.39
CA PHE A 291 0.27 -22.58 1.56
C PHE A 291 -0.53 -23.59 2.36
N ALA A 292 -1.60 -24.13 1.78
CA ALA A 292 -2.41 -25.14 2.43
C ALA A 292 -2.60 -26.37 1.54
N PHE A 293 -2.53 -27.54 2.15
CA PHE A 293 -2.85 -28.80 1.50
C PHE A 293 -4.21 -29.29 1.97
N VAL A 294 -5.14 -29.47 1.03
CA VAL A 294 -6.45 -30.09 1.29
C VAL A 294 -6.43 -31.47 0.65
N VAL A 295 -6.44 -32.51 1.46
CA VAL A 295 -6.13 -33.87 1.01
C VAL A 295 -7.34 -34.78 1.18
N ASP A 296 -7.76 -35.39 0.08
CA ASP A 296 -8.70 -36.50 0.09
C ASP A 296 -8.07 -37.69 0.80
N GLN A 297 -8.69 -38.11 1.90
CA GLN A 297 -8.23 -39.25 2.67
C GLN A 297 -9.14 -40.47 2.52
N THR A 298 -10.04 -40.49 1.55
CA THR A 298 -10.97 -41.60 1.33
C THR A 298 -10.24 -42.89 0.96
N GLY A 299 -10.95 -44.02 1.00
CA GLY A 299 -10.34 -45.33 0.77
C GLY A 299 -9.89 -45.57 -0.67
N SER A 300 -10.34 -44.76 -1.64
CA SER A 300 -9.96 -44.87 -3.05
C SER A 300 -8.53 -44.37 -3.29
N MET A 301 -8.10 -43.33 -2.56
CA MET A 301 -6.74 -42.77 -2.56
C MET A 301 -5.64 -43.71 -2.00
N PHE A 302 -5.91 -44.99 -1.74
CA PHE A 302 -4.99 -45.86 -0.99
C PHE A 302 -3.68 -46.15 -1.73
N ASP A 303 -3.70 -46.17 -3.07
CA ASP A 303 -2.54 -46.31 -3.92
C ASP A 303 -1.88 -44.97 -4.27
N ASP A 304 -2.59 -43.85 -4.13
CA ASP A 304 -2.10 -42.50 -4.44
C ASP A 304 -1.54 -41.76 -3.23
N ILE A 305 -2.03 -42.04 -2.01
CA ILE A 305 -1.73 -41.24 -0.81
C ILE A 305 -0.23 -41.18 -0.50
N ASP A 306 0.52 -42.24 -0.79
CA ASP A 306 1.98 -42.25 -0.60
C ASP A 306 2.68 -41.28 -1.57
N ALA A 307 2.17 -41.12 -2.79
CA ALA A 307 2.70 -40.17 -3.75
C ALA A 307 2.26 -38.73 -3.46
N VAL A 308 1.02 -38.53 -2.99
CA VAL A 308 0.57 -37.24 -2.47
C VAL A 308 1.49 -36.78 -1.34
N LYS A 309 1.81 -37.67 -0.39
CA LYS A 309 2.74 -37.37 0.72
C LYS A 309 4.13 -37.02 0.20
N ALA A 310 4.70 -37.82 -0.69
CA ALA A 310 6.01 -37.53 -1.27
C ALA A 310 6.05 -36.18 -2.00
N SER A 311 4.98 -35.85 -2.73
CA SER A 311 4.85 -34.59 -3.47
C SER A 311 4.72 -33.39 -2.53
N ALA A 312 3.79 -33.46 -1.57
CA ALA A 312 3.58 -32.40 -0.60
C ALA A 312 4.84 -32.15 0.25
N SER A 313 5.55 -33.21 0.68
CA SER A 313 6.82 -33.08 1.40
C SER A 313 7.90 -32.40 0.56
N ALA A 314 7.99 -32.72 -0.74
CA ALA A 314 8.95 -32.06 -1.63
C ALA A 314 8.64 -30.57 -1.82
N VAL A 315 7.36 -30.19 -1.88
CA VAL A 315 6.93 -28.78 -1.91
C VAL A 315 7.32 -28.06 -0.64
N VAL A 316 6.99 -28.63 0.52
CA VAL A 316 7.36 -28.04 1.81
C VAL A 316 8.86 -27.78 1.83
N SER A 317 9.69 -28.79 1.57
CA SER A 317 11.14 -28.60 1.55
C SER A 317 11.63 -27.62 0.48
N ALA A 318 10.92 -27.44 -0.64
CA ALA A 318 11.26 -26.43 -1.65
C ALA A 318 10.90 -25.00 -1.20
N LEU A 319 9.74 -24.83 -0.55
CA LEU A 319 9.31 -23.54 -0.01
C LEU A 319 10.20 -23.06 1.14
N PHE A 320 10.77 -23.99 1.90
CA PHE A 320 11.74 -23.71 2.98
C PHE A 320 13.20 -23.84 2.53
N ALA A 321 13.49 -24.04 1.24
CA ALA A 321 14.87 -24.19 0.75
C ALA A 321 15.68 -22.88 0.75
N ASP A 322 14.98 -21.74 0.77
CA ASP A 322 15.54 -20.40 0.80
C ASP A 322 15.06 -19.70 2.08
N ASP A 323 15.98 -19.45 3.01
CA ASP A 323 15.70 -18.82 4.32
C ASP A 323 15.24 -17.35 4.20
N THR A 324 15.10 -16.82 2.97
CA THR A 324 14.56 -15.48 2.69
C THR A 324 13.04 -15.43 2.51
N MET A 325 12.36 -16.59 2.43
CA MET A 325 10.90 -16.68 2.28
C MET A 325 10.21 -17.07 3.59
N ASP A 326 9.35 -16.20 4.11
CA ASP A 326 8.58 -16.46 5.33
C ASP A 326 7.31 -17.28 4.98
N THR A 327 7.47 -18.61 4.98
CA THR A 327 6.41 -19.56 4.62
C THR A 327 5.65 -20.09 5.83
N ARG A 328 4.32 -20.21 5.72
CA ARG A 328 3.46 -20.98 6.64
C ARG A 328 2.69 -22.07 5.89
N ILE A 329 2.60 -23.26 6.50
CA ILE A 329 1.92 -24.43 5.92
C ILE A 329 0.73 -24.85 6.78
N GLY A 330 -0.44 -25.03 6.15
CA GLY A 330 -1.63 -25.67 6.72
C GLY A 330 -1.93 -27.01 6.06
N VAL A 331 -2.55 -27.95 6.79
CA VAL A 331 -2.99 -29.25 6.24
C VAL A 331 -4.39 -29.59 6.74
N VAL A 332 -5.31 -29.83 5.80
CA VAL A 332 -6.67 -30.29 6.03
C VAL A 332 -6.86 -31.63 5.36
N GLY A 333 -7.47 -32.59 6.06
CA GLY A 333 -7.91 -33.86 5.49
C GLY A 333 -9.42 -33.94 5.43
N PHE A 334 -9.98 -34.38 4.29
CA PHE A 334 -11.41 -34.59 4.15
C PHE A 334 -11.74 -36.03 3.72
N ARG A 335 -12.99 -36.44 3.94
CA ARG A 335 -13.55 -37.73 3.53
C ARG A 335 -14.96 -37.51 2.99
N ASP A 336 -15.96 -38.19 3.54
CA ASP A 336 -17.37 -37.93 3.26
C ASP A 336 -18.12 -37.54 4.53
N ASN A 337 -18.33 -36.22 4.68
CA ASN A 337 -19.07 -35.68 5.83
C ASN A 337 -20.55 -36.07 5.83
N THR A 338 -21.12 -36.47 4.68
CA THR A 338 -22.56 -36.79 4.55
C THR A 338 -22.94 -38.11 5.21
N ILE A 339 -21.95 -39.00 5.40
CA ILE A 339 -22.09 -40.25 6.13
C ILE A 339 -21.50 -40.19 7.55
N GLY A 340 -21.06 -39.00 7.98
CA GLY A 340 -20.57 -38.74 9.33
C GLY A 340 -19.07 -38.97 9.54
N GLU A 341 -18.28 -39.05 8.46
CA GLU A 341 -16.81 -39.00 8.56
C GLU A 341 -16.36 -37.53 8.49
N PRO A 342 -15.81 -36.94 9.56
CA PRO A 342 -15.56 -35.50 9.61
C PRO A 342 -14.35 -35.09 8.77
N THR A 343 -14.39 -33.86 8.26
CA THR A 343 -13.22 -33.10 7.82
C THR A 343 -12.43 -32.66 9.04
N GLU A 344 -11.09 -32.71 8.96
CA GLU A 344 -10.19 -32.45 10.08
C GLU A 344 -9.04 -31.53 9.66
N VAL A 345 -8.75 -30.52 10.50
CA VAL A 345 -7.50 -29.76 10.43
C VAL A 345 -6.39 -30.62 11.04
N ILE A 346 -5.52 -31.15 10.19
CA ILE A 346 -4.41 -32.02 10.58
C ILE A 346 -3.25 -31.19 11.10
N LEU A 347 -3.03 -30.02 10.49
CA LEU A 347 -2.04 -29.03 10.88
C LEU A 347 -2.63 -27.63 10.69
N PRO A 348 -2.86 -26.88 11.79
CA PRO A 348 -3.04 -25.43 11.69
C PRO A 348 -1.78 -24.79 11.11
N PHE A 349 -1.88 -23.60 10.52
CA PHE A 349 -0.75 -22.87 9.96
C PHE A 349 0.46 -22.90 10.90
N THR A 350 1.59 -23.38 10.37
CA THR A 350 2.85 -23.37 11.10
C THR A 350 3.24 -21.93 11.44
N ASP A 351 3.49 -21.66 12.71
CA ASP A 351 3.83 -20.31 13.21
C ASP A 351 4.94 -20.38 14.26
N GLN A 352 5.77 -21.45 14.21
CA GLN A 352 6.93 -21.60 15.08
C GLN A 352 7.98 -20.52 14.79
N ASP A 353 8.80 -20.17 15.76
CA ASP A 353 9.79 -19.10 15.61
C ASP A 353 10.92 -19.47 14.63
N ASP A 354 11.30 -20.74 14.60
CA ASP A 354 12.36 -21.29 13.75
C ASP A 354 11.74 -21.89 12.47
N PHE A 355 12.26 -21.50 11.29
CA PHE A 355 11.80 -22.03 10.00
C PHE A 355 12.01 -23.54 9.88
N ALA A 356 13.07 -24.09 10.45
CA ALA A 356 13.30 -25.53 10.47
C ALA A 356 12.26 -26.26 11.34
N ASP A 357 11.76 -25.64 12.41
CA ASP A 357 10.70 -26.20 13.24
C ASP A 357 9.33 -26.17 12.51
N ARG A 358 9.08 -25.11 11.72
CA ARG A 358 7.89 -25.05 10.83
C ARG A 358 7.95 -26.14 9.76
N GLU A 359 9.07 -26.26 9.07
CA GLU A 359 9.30 -27.29 8.05
C GLU A 359 9.09 -28.69 8.67
N ALA A 360 9.70 -28.95 9.84
CA ALA A 360 9.56 -30.22 10.52
C ALA A 360 8.12 -30.54 10.94
N ALA A 361 7.35 -29.55 11.40
CA ALA A 361 5.94 -29.72 11.75
C ALA A 361 5.09 -30.04 10.51
N ALA A 362 5.31 -29.33 9.40
CA ALA A 362 4.65 -29.56 8.12
C ALA A 362 4.93 -30.96 7.57
N LEU A 363 6.20 -31.36 7.54
CA LEU A 363 6.60 -32.70 7.11
C LEU A 363 5.99 -33.80 7.99
N ALA A 364 5.96 -33.60 9.32
CA ALA A 364 5.36 -34.56 10.24
C ALA A 364 3.84 -34.73 10.03
N ALA A 365 3.13 -33.63 9.74
CA ALA A 365 1.69 -33.67 9.46
C ALA A 365 1.39 -34.39 8.14
N ILE A 366 2.16 -34.11 7.09
CA ILE A 366 2.06 -34.81 5.81
C ILE A 366 2.33 -36.31 6.00
N ASP A 367 3.38 -36.67 6.73
CA ASP A 367 3.72 -38.06 7.05
C ASP A 367 2.63 -38.80 7.84
N ALA A 368 1.76 -38.09 8.55
CA ALA A 368 0.65 -38.66 9.30
C ALA A 368 -0.60 -38.97 8.45
N LEU A 369 -0.67 -38.48 7.20
CA LEU A 369 -1.81 -38.70 6.30
C LEU A 369 -2.02 -40.20 6.01
N THR A 370 -3.28 -40.63 6.03
CA THR A 370 -3.69 -42.02 5.73
C THR A 370 -5.03 -42.09 4.98
N ALA A 371 -5.09 -42.91 3.94
CA ALA A 371 -6.30 -43.19 3.16
C ALA A 371 -7.14 -44.32 3.78
N SER A 372 -8.43 -44.07 4.02
CA SER A 372 -9.42 -45.03 4.54
C SER A 372 -10.85 -44.49 4.40
N GLY A 373 -11.91 -45.25 4.74
CA GLY A 373 -13.26 -44.67 4.80
C GLY A 373 -13.77 -44.13 3.44
N GLY A 374 -14.53 -43.03 3.46
CA GLY A 374 -15.15 -42.36 2.30
C GLY A 374 -16.54 -42.91 1.95
N GLY A 375 -16.74 -44.21 2.07
CA GLY A 375 -18.07 -44.83 1.92
C GLY A 375 -18.56 -44.88 0.47
N ASP A 376 -19.20 -43.83 -0.04
CA ASP A 376 -19.74 -43.76 -1.39
C ASP A 376 -19.28 -42.53 -2.19
N THR A 377 -18.81 -42.75 -3.41
CA THR A 377 -18.50 -41.69 -4.38
C THR A 377 -19.80 -41.02 -4.87
N PRO A 378 -19.86 -39.68 -5.04
CA PRO A 378 -18.76 -38.70 -4.93
C PRO A 378 -18.43 -38.28 -3.48
N GLU A 379 -17.35 -37.53 -3.26
CA GLU A 379 -16.79 -37.19 -1.92
C GLU A 379 -17.00 -35.69 -1.58
N THR A 380 -16.67 -35.23 -0.36
CA THR A 380 -17.00 -33.85 0.09
C THR A 380 -15.82 -32.89 0.02
N ALA A 381 -15.34 -32.63 -1.21
CA ALA A 381 -14.16 -31.81 -1.45
C ALA A 381 -14.36 -30.31 -1.10
N PHE A 382 -15.55 -29.75 -1.31
CA PHE A 382 -15.79 -28.33 -1.00
C PHE A 382 -15.85 -28.07 0.51
N ASP A 383 -16.27 -29.04 1.33
CA ASP A 383 -16.17 -28.96 2.79
C ASP A 383 -14.70 -28.92 3.25
N GLY A 384 -13.83 -29.67 2.59
CA GLY A 384 -12.38 -29.59 2.79
C GLY A 384 -11.82 -28.21 2.45
N LEU A 385 -12.19 -27.66 1.30
CA LEU A 385 -11.81 -26.31 0.88
C LEU A 385 -12.33 -25.23 1.84
N LEU A 386 -13.59 -25.34 2.26
CA LEU A 386 -14.20 -24.39 3.20
C LEU A 386 -13.49 -24.42 4.55
N THR A 387 -13.15 -25.60 5.08
CA THR A 387 -12.40 -25.74 6.34
C THR A 387 -10.99 -25.13 6.27
N ALA A 388 -10.39 -25.10 5.07
CA ALA A 388 -9.12 -24.41 4.86
C ALA A 388 -9.28 -22.88 4.77
N LEU A 389 -10.47 -22.39 4.44
CA LEU A 389 -10.70 -20.96 4.24
C LEU A 389 -11.40 -20.27 5.41
N ASP A 390 -12.13 -21.00 6.25
CA ASP A 390 -12.99 -20.46 7.31
C ASP A 390 -12.27 -20.06 8.61
N GLY A 391 -10.93 -20.04 8.59
CA GLY A 391 -10.09 -19.73 9.75
C GLY A 391 -9.86 -20.92 10.71
N SER A 392 -10.44 -22.10 10.46
CA SER A 392 -10.25 -23.28 11.32
C SER A 392 -8.79 -23.76 11.41
N MET A 393 -8.00 -23.53 10.36
CA MET A 393 -6.56 -23.79 10.36
C MET A 393 -5.71 -22.59 10.82
N GLY A 394 -6.34 -21.52 11.29
CA GLY A 394 -5.73 -20.22 11.50
C GLY A 394 -5.99 -19.29 10.31
N GLU A 395 -5.91 -17.99 10.56
CA GLU A 395 -6.19 -16.96 9.56
C GLU A 395 -5.07 -16.88 8.51
N TRP A 396 -5.47 -16.71 7.25
CA TRP A 396 -4.58 -16.37 6.15
C TRP A 396 -4.00 -14.97 6.37
N ARG A 397 -2.70 -14.77 6.14
CA ARG A 397 -2.08 -13.45 6.22
C ARG A 397 -2.58 -12.60 5.05
N GLU A 398 -3.30 -11.52 5.33
CA GLU A 398 -3.72 -10.54 4.32
C GLU A 398 -2.52 -10.04 3.50
N GLY A 399 -1.39 -9.75 4.16
CA GLY A 399 -0.12 -9.30 3.55
C GLY A 399 0.76 -10.38 2.90
N ALA A 400 0.35 -11.67 2.89
CA ALA A 400 1.11 -12.70 2.20
C ALA A 400 1.12 -12.46 0.68
N GLY A 401 2.32 -12.36 0.09
CA GLY A 401 2.52 -12.17 -1.35
C GLY A 401 2.04 -13.34 -2.20
N THR A 402 1.87 -14.52 -1.60
CA THR A 402 1.22 -15.67 -2.25
C THR A 402 0.37 -16.45 -1.26
N LYS A 403 -0.86 -16.79 -1.67
CA LYS A 403 -1.82 -17.60 -0.90
C LYS A 403 -2.38 -18.69 -1.78
N ARG A 404 -2.07 -19.96 -1.46
CA ARG A 404 -2.44 -21.09 -2.32
C ARG A 404 -2.98 -22.27 -1.53
N ILE A 405 -4.06 -22.86 -2.03
CA ILE A 405 -4.55 -24.17 -1.62
C ILE A 405 -4.22 -25.16 -2.75
N VAL A 406 -3.69 -26.31 -2.39
CA VAL A 406 -3.65 -27.48 -3.28
C VAL A 406 -4.60 -28.54 -2.74
N LEU A 407 -5.67 -28.77 -3.50
CA LEU A 407 -6.62 -29.85 -3.30
C LEU A 407 -6.14 -31.10 -4.03
N PHE A 408 -5.99 -32.23 -3.32
CA PHE A 408 -5.77 -33.55 -3.92
C PHE A 408 -7.04 -34.38 -3.80
N THR A 409 -7.52 -34.96 -4.90
CA THR A 409 -8.65 -35.90 -4.89
C THR A 409 -8.66 -36.78 -6.14
N ASP A 410 -9.27 -37.95 -6.06
CA ASP A 410 -9.54 -38.88 -7.16
C ASP A 410 -11.04 -38.96 -7.52
N ALA A 411 -11.88 -38.16 -6.85
CA ALA A 411 -13.33 -38.25 -6.91
C ALA A 411 -14.02 -36.91 -7.25
N PRO A 412 -15.21 -36.94 -7.89
CA PRO A 412 -16.03 -35.75 -8.05
C PRO A 412 -16.55 -35.21 -6.71
N ALA A 413 -17.07 -33.97 -6.72
CA ALA A 413 -17.55 -33.30 -5.53
C ALA A 413 -19.06 -33.51 -5.31
N LYS A 414 -19.41 -34.17 -4.21
CA LYS A 414 -20.80 -34.40 -3.74
C LYS A 414 -21.44 -33.10 -3.26
N ASP A 415 -20.63 -32.15 -2.82
CA ASP A 415 -21.00 -30.92 -2.13
C ASP A 415 -20.75 -29.65 -2.97
N ALA A 416 -20.74 -29.78 -4.30
CA ALA A 416 -20.56 -28.67 -5.24
C ALA A 416 -21.53 -27.48 -5.05
N PHE A 417 -22.64 -27.65 -4.32
CA PHE A 417 -23.52 -26.55 -3.94
C PHE A 417 -22.84 -25.51 -3.01
N LEU A 418 -21.69 -25.86 -2.41
CA LEU A 418 -20.87 -24.96 -1.60
C LEU A 418 -19.93 -24.07 -2.43
N LEU A 419 -19.82 -24.29 -3.75
CA LEU A 419 -18.94 -23.52 -4.63
C LEU A 419 -19.07 -22.00 -4.44
N PRO A 420 -20.27 -21.39 -4.41
CA PRO A 420 -20.38 -19.94 -4.22
C PRO A 420 -19.81 -19.46 -2.89
N THR A 421 -19.95 -20.27 -1.82
CA THR A 421 -19.41 -19.94 -0.49
C THR A 421 -17.89 -20.08 -0.48
N VAL A 422 -17.36 -21.19 -1.00
CA VAL A 422 -15.91 -21.40 -1.09
C VAL A 422 -15.26 -20.32 -1.95
N LEU A 423 -15.89 -19.95 -3.06
CA LEU A 423 -15.41 -18.88 -3.93
C LEU A 423 -15.41 -17.53 -3.22
N ALA A 424 -16.47 -17.20 -2.47
CA ALA A 424 -16.53 -15.95 -1.71
C ALA A 424 -15.37 -15.85 -0.70
N PHE A 425 -15.13 -16.91 0.07
CA PHE A 425 -14.01 -16.95 1.02
C PHE A 425 -12.63 -16.96 0.33
N ALA A 426 -12.53 -17.58 -0.85
CA ALA A 426 -11.28 -17.59 -1.61
C ALA A 426 -10.97 -16.23 -2.22
N LEU A 427 -11.98 -15.48 -2.69
CA LEU A 427 -11.80 -14.15 -3.26
C LEU A 427 -11.59 -13.07 -2.18
N ASP A 428 -12.10 -13.30 -0.97
CA ASP A 428 -12.03 -12.36 0.15
C ASP A 428 -11.90 -13.10 1.49
N ILE A 429 -10.66 -13.36 1.90
CA ILE A 429 -10.32 -13.95 3.22
C ILE A 429 -10.60 -13.02 4.41
N GLY A 430 -11.21 -11.84 4.18
CA GLY A 430 -11.50 -10.82 5.19
C GLY A 430 -12.97 -10.38 5.31
N ALA A 431 -13.98 -11.13 4.81
CA ALA A 431 -15.41 -10.76 4.86
C ALA A 431 -16.27 -11.50 5.93
N ASP A 432 -17.26 -10.82 6.53
CA ASP A 432 -18.36 -11.40 7.34
C ASP A 432 -19.71 -10.83 6.87
N ILE A 433 -20.42 -11.63 6.08
CA ILE A 433 -21.77 -11.37 5.54
C ILE A 433 -22.80 -12.07 6.43
N SER A 434 -23.51 -11.29 7.24
CA SER A 434 -24.49 -11.77 8.22
C SER A 434 -25.88 -12.10 7.66
N ALA A 435 -26.21 -11.76 6.40
CA ALA A 435 -27.36 -12.33 5.65
C ALA A 435 -27.33 -11.99 4.15
N ALA A 436 -27.96 -12.84 3.31
CA ALA A 436 -28.28 -12.56 1.90
C ALA A 436 -29.76 -12.85 1.61
N ALA A 437 -30.47 -11.96 0.91
CA ALA A 437 -31.84 -12.17 0.45
C ALA A 437 -32.14 -11.54 -0.92
N SER A 438 -32.79 -12.30 -1.78
CA SER A 438 -33.39 -11.83 -3.03
C SER A 438 -34.80 -11.32 -2.78
N ALA A 439 -35.05 -10.02 -2.97
CA ALA A 439 -36.40 -9.48 -2.95
C ALA A 439 -36.93 -9.37 -4.40
N PRO A 440 -38.11 -9.93 -4.71
CA PRO A 440 -38.69 -9.78 -6.04
C PRO A 440 -39.20 -8.34 -6.26
N LEU A 441 -38.76 -7.69 -7.34
CA LEU A 441 -39.33 -6.43 -7.85
C LEU A 441 -40.41 -6.75 -8.89
N GLY A 442 -41.43 -7.50 -8.46
CA GLY A 442 -42.53 -7.89 -9.33
C GLY A 442 -42.06 -8.63 -10.60
N SER A 443 -42.55 -8.24 -11.78
CA SER A 443 -42.27 -8.91 -13.07
C SER A 443 -41.02 -8.39 -13.79
N PHE A 444 -40.29 -7.44 -13.21
CA PHE A 444 -39.19 -6.74 -13.90
C PHE A 444 -37.80 -7.10 -13.37
N GLY A 445 -37.69 -8.00 -12.41
CA GLY A 445 -36.42 -8.53 -11.91
C GLY A 445 -36.41 -8.75 -10.40
N SER A 446 -35.29 -9.24 -9.88
CA SER A 446 -35.00 -9.32 -8.45
C SER A 446 -33.74 -8.52 -8.15
N VAL A 447 -33.67 -7.99 -6.93
CA VAL A 447 -32.46 -7.40 -6.36
C VAL A 447 -32.01 -8.28 -5.20
N ASP A 448 -30.73 -8.64 -5.19
CA ASP A 448 -30.09 -9.30 -4.05
C ASP A 448 -29.57 -8.23 -3.08
N THR A 449 -29.83 -8.44 -1.79
CA THR A 449 -29.39 -7.56 -0.69
C THR A 449 -28.60 -8.36 0.34
N PHE A 450 -27.60 -7.73 0.97
CA PHE A 450 -26.73 -8.34 1.99
C PHE A 450 -26.67 -7.49 3.27
N GLU A 451 -26.53 -8.13 4.44
CA GLU A 451 -26.06 -7.51 5.71
C GLU A 451 -24.70 -8.08 6.12
N LEU A 452 -23.84 -7.28 6.79
CA LEU A 452 -22.47 -7.60 7.21
C LEU A 452 -22.30 -7.42 8.74
N SER A 453 -21.49 -8.25 9.44
CA SER A 453 -21.01 -7.93 10.81
C SER A 453 -19.88 -8.85 11.33
N PHE A 454 -18.85 -8.33 12.01
CA PHE A 454 -17.77 -9.12 12.65
C PHE A 454 -17.67 -8.92 14.18
N GLN A 455 -17.54 -10.03 14.93
CA GLN A 455 -16.65 -10.27 16.10
C GLN A 455 -17.22 -11.28 17.11
N GLY A 456 -16.37 -12.25 17.48
CA GLY A 456 -16.40 -12.89 18.80
C GLY A 456 -16.81 -14.36 18.81
N ALA A 457 -15.83 -15.26 18.82
CA ALA A 457 -16.03 -16.65 19.21
C ALA A 457 -16.51 -16.74 20.67
N ALA A 458 -17.81 -16.99 20.88
CA ALA A 458 -18.29 -17.69 22.07
C ALA A 458 -19.71 -18.28 21.90
N ALA A 459 -19.73 -19.62 21.99
CA ALA A 459 -20.73 -20.45 22.65
C ALA A 459 -21.98 -20.89 21.87
N ARG A 460 -21.95 -22.18 21.49
CA ARG A 460 -23.03 -23.09 21.87
C ARG A 460 -22.85 -23.45 23.35
N ASP A 461 -23.74 -23.02 24.23
CA ASP A 461 -24.67 -23.92 24.94
C ASP A 461 -25.54 -23.16 25.97
N LEU A 462 -26.79 -23.58 26.05
CA LEU A 462 -27.80 -23.12 26.99
C LEU A 462 -27.57 -23.80 28.36
N ILE A 463 -27.14 -23.08 29.40
CA ILE A 463 -27.74 -23.10 30.77
C ILE A 463 -27.00 -22.21 31.80
N SER A 464 -27.79 -21.33 32.42
CA SER A 464 -27.88 -21.02 33.87
C SER A 464 -26.71 -20.35 34.62
N GLU A 465 -26.92 -19.05 34.86
CA GLU A 465 -26.71 -18.24 36.09
C GLU A 465 -25.35 -18.23 36.81
N GLY A 466 -24.74 -17.02 36.79
CA GLY A 466 -24.62 -16.28 38.05
C GLY A 466 -23.22 -15.89 38.51
N ASP A 467 -22.55 -14.98 37.80
CA ASP A 467 -21.88 -13.79 38.37
C ASP A 467 -21.40 -12.86 37.22
N PRO A 468 -21.49 -11.51 37.35
CA PRO A 468 -21.13 -10.61 36.27
C PRO A 468 -19.61 -10.43 36.15
N VAL A 469 -19.08 -10.69 34.96
CA VAL A 469 -17.72 -10.32 34.55
C VAL A 469 -17.70 -8.81 34.26
N PRO A 470 -16.69 -8.03 34.68
CA PRO A 470 -16.62 -6.59 34.41
C PRO A 470 -16.64 -6.30 32.89
N PRO A 471 -17.18 -5.14 32.47
CA PRO A 471 -17.31 -4.81 31.05
C PRO A 471 -15.94 -4.57 30.42
N PHE A 472 -15.73 -5.18 29.26
CA PHE A 472 -14.75 -4.75 28.28
C PHE A 472 -15.08 -3.31 27.85
N VAL A 473 -14.09 -2.43 27.81
CA VAL A 473 -14.20 -1.09 27.22
C VAL A 473 -13.32 -1.08 25.97
N PRO A 474 -13.90 -1.28 24.78
CA PRO A 474 -13.27 -0.84 23.55
C PRO A 474 -13.27 0.70 23.54
N THR A 475 -12.18 1.30 23.09
CA THR A 475 -12.13 2.68 22.62
C THR A 475 -11.65 2.57 21.16
N ASP A 476 -12.56 2.49 20.18
CA ASP A 476 -13.13 3.60 19.39
C ASP A 476 -12.00 4.40 18.72
N ASP A 477 -11.71 4.29 17.42
CA ASP A 477 -12.59 4.08 16.26
C ASP A 477 -12.23 2.86 15.38
N PRO A 478 -13.21 2.26 14.67
CA PRO A 478 -12.96 1.27 13.64
C PRO A 478 -12.24 1.95 12.47
N VAL A 479 -10.96 1.60 12.26
CA VAL A 479 -10.36 1.77 10.94
C VAL A 479 -11.07 0.78 10.04
N THR A 480 -11.93 1.27 9.15
CA THR A 480 -12.36 0.49 7.99
C THR A 480 -11.11 0.03 7.25
N PRO A 481 -10.92 -1.28 7.01
CA PRO A 481 -9.77 -1.77 6.26
C PRO A 481 -9.66 -1.02 4.94
N LEU A 482 -8.44 -0.66 4.54
CA LEU A 482 -8.15 -0.26 3.17
C LEU A 482 -8.56 -1.43 2.27
N GLY A 483 -9.56 -1.21 1.42
CA GLY A 483 -10.07 -2.22 0.52
C GLY A 483 -8.99 -2.68 -0.46
N GLY A 484 -8.62 -3.96 -0.35
CA GLY A 484 -7.86 -4.72 -1.34
C GLY A 484 -8.18 -6.20 -1.12
N THR A 485 -8.85 -6.84 -2.07
CA THR A 485 -9.23 -8.25 -1.97
C THR A 485 -7.99 -9.13 -2.05
N ALA A 486 -7.64 -9.80 -0.96
CA ALA A 486 -6.55 -10.78 -0.97
C ALA A 486 -7.11 -12.14 -1.41
N THR A 487 -6.83 -12.55 -2.65
CA THR A 487 -7.36 -13.81 -3.21
C THR A 487 -6.46 -15.02 -2.87
N VAL A 488 -7.08 -16.12 -2.44
CA VAL A 488 -6.47 -17.44 -2.28
C VAL A 488 -6.70 -18.24 -3.56
N GLN A 489 -5.62 -18.71 -4.18
CA GLN A 489 -5.70 -19.53 -5.40
C GLN A 489 -5.92 -21.00 -5.06
N ILE A 490 -6.88 -21.65 -5.71
CA ILE A 490 -7.19 -23.07 -5.47
C ILE A 490 -6.74 -23.90 -6.68
N PHE A 491 -5.72 -24.73 -6.47
CA PHE A 491 -5.26 -25.72 -7.44
C PHE A 491 -5.87 -27.07 -7.10
N THR A 492 -6.41 -27.76 -8.09
CA THR A 492 -6.89 -29.13 -7.91
C THR A 492 -5.95 -30.08 -8.64
N ILE A 493 -5.34 -31.01 -7.92
CA ILE A 493 -4.64 -32.15 -8.49
C ILE A 493 -5.61 -33.33 -8.47
N PHE A 494 -6.16 -33.61 -9.64
CA PHE A 494 -7.09 -34.72 -9.84
C PHE A 494 -6.32 -35.97 -10.26
N ILE A 495 -6.34 -37.00 -9.41
CA ILE A 495 -5.52 -38.21 -9.57
C ILE A 495 -6.42 -39.35 -10.04
N GLU A 496 -6.42 -39.69 -11.33
CA GLU A 496 -7.00 -40.94 -11.88
C GLU A 496 -7.02 -40.97 -13.42
N THR A 497 -7.17 -42.17 -13.99
CA THR A 497 -7.05 -42.46 -15.44
C THR A 497 -8.39 -42.64 -16.18
N PHE A 498 -9.54 -42.67 -15.48
CA PHE A 498 -10.82 -43.09 -16.08
C PHE A 498 -12.02 -42.15 -15.87
N ALA A 499 -11.85 -41.03 -15.19
CA ALA A 499 -12.87 -40.00 -14.99
C ALA A 499 -12.37 -38.63 -15.47
N THR A 500 -13.31 -37.76 -15.85
CA THR A 500 -13.00 -36.34 -16.07
C THR A 500 -13.14 -35.60 -14.75
N PRO A 501 -12.33 -34.55 -14.51
CA PRO A 501 -12.54 -33.67 -13.37
C PRO A 501 -13.99 -33.18 -13.29
N ASP A 502 -14.45 -32.96 -12.07
CA ASP A 502 -15.76 -32.36 -11.84
C ASP A 502 -15.78 -30.93 -12.40
N PRO A 503 -16.76 -30.54 -13.24
CA PRO A 503 -16.86 -29.17 -13.75
C PRO A 503 -16.89 -28.11 -12.66
N SER A 504 -17.42 -28.43 -11.48
CA SER A 504 -17.41 -27.49 -10.35
C SER A 504 -16.02 -27.32 -9.73
N LEU A 505 -15.17 -28.35 -9.76
CA LEU A 505 -13.76 -28.23 -9.37
C LEU A 505 -12.96 -27.44 -10.41
N GLU A 506 -13.28 -27.60 -11.70
CA GLU A 506 -12.73 -26.76 -12.78
C GLU A 506 -13.11 -25.28 -12.58
N GLU A 507 -14.38 -25.03 -12.26
CA GLU A 507 -14.92 -23.68 -12.04
C GLU A 507 -14.30 -23.00 -10.81
N ILE A 508 -14.22 -23.65 -9.64
CA ILE A 508 -13.63 -23.03 -8.44
C ILE A 508 -12.13 -22.77 -8.62
N SER A 509 -11.41 -23.68 -9.27
CA SER A 509 -9.99 -23.47 -9.56
C SER A 509 -9.81 -22.29 -10.50
N ALA A 510 -10.55 -22.22 -11.60
CA ALA A 510 -10.45 -21.10 -12.54
C ALA A 510 -10.82 -19.75 -11.91
N LEU A 511 -11.95 -19.68 -11.20
CA LEU A 511 -12.45 -18.43 -10.62
C LEU A 511 -11.59 -17.91 -9.46
N SER A 512 -10.87 -18.80 -8.76
CA SER A 512 -9.89 -18.40 -7.73
C SER A 512 -8.50 -18.06 -8.29
N GLY A 513 -8.29 -18.17 -9.61
CA GLY A 513 -7.00 -17.94 -10.26
C GLY A 513 -6.03 -19.13 -10.19
N GLY A 514 -6.52 -20.32 -9.85
CA GLY A 514 -5.80 -21.59 -9.95
C GLY A 514 -6.19 -22.39 -11.19
N THR A 515 -5.85 -23.68 -11.20
CA THR A 515 -6.19 -24.60 -12.30
C THR A 515 -6.36 -26.03 -11.82
N VAL A 516 -6.99 -26.86 -12.64
CA VAL A 516 -7.08 -28.31 -12.42
C VAL A 516 -5.98 -29.01 -13.22
N LEU A 517 -5.09 -29.68 -12.51
CA LEU A 517 -4.03 -30.51 -13.08
C LEU A 517 -4.44 -31.97 -12.93
N THR A 518 -4.41 -32.72 -14.03
CA THR A 518 -4.70 -34.16 -14.00
C THR A 518 -3.38 -34.92 -13.87
N ALA A 519 -3.32 -35.90 -12.99
CA ALA A 519 -2.22 -36.85 -12.88
C ALA A 519 -2.74 -38.24 -13.29
N ALA A 520 -2.12 -38.84 -14.30
CA ALA A 520 -2.54 -40.16 -14.78
C ALA A 520 -2.12 -41.29 -13.83
N ASP A 521 -1.07 -41.07 -13.06
CA ASP A 521 -0.56 -42.01 -12.07
C ASP A 521 0.06 -41.26 -10.88
N PRO A 522 0.29 -41.95 -9.75
CA PRO A 522 0.91 -41.36 -8.57
C PRO A 522 2.26 -40.68 -8.88
N GLU A 523 3.03 -41.19 -9.85
CA GLU A 523 4.32 -40.60 -10.22
C GLU A 523 4.19 -39.22 -10.89
N GLU A 524 3.13 -38.97 -11.66
CA GLU A 524 2.84 -37.68 -12.28
C GLU A 524 2.37 -36.60 -11.27
N VAL A 525 1.91 -36.98 -10.08
CA VAL A 525 1.45 -36.05 -9.03
C VAL A 525 2.58 -35.08 -8.63
N VAL A 526 3.82 -35.58 -8.54
CA VAL A 526 5.00 -34.77 -8.21
C VAL A 526 5.26 -33.73 -9.31
N GLU A 527 5.11 -34.12 -10.58
CA GLU A 527 5.34 -33.23 -11.72
C GLU A 527 4.28 -32.12 -11.78
N ARG A 528 3.00 -32.49 -11.64
CA ARG A 528 1.89 -31.50 -11.60
C ARG A 528 2.04 -30.55 -10.41
N LEU A 529 2.44 -31.05 -9.25
CA LEU A 529 2.63 -30.19 -8.09
C LEU A 529 3.83 -29.26 -8.24
N LEU A 530 4.91 -29.72 -8.89
CA LEU A 530 6.05 -28.87 -9.23
C LEU A 530 5.63 -27.73 -10.17
N GLU A 531 4.74 -27.99 -11.14
CA GLU A 531 4.15 -26.95 -12.00
C GLU A 531 3.44 -25.87 -11.17
N VAL A 532 2.69 -26.24 -10.12
CA VAL A 532 2.02 -25.26 -9.23
C VAL A 532 3.03 -24.38 -8.49
N ILE A 533 4.12 -24.95 -7.97
CA ILE A 533 5.07 -24.19 -7.13
C ILE A 533 6.11 -23.40 -7.92
N THR A 534 6.44 -23.81 -9.15
CA THR A 534 7.41 -23.11 -10.00
C THR A 534 6.78 -22.08 -10.95
N SER A 535 5.46 -22.09 -11.11
CA SER A 535 4.79 -21.12 -11.99
C SER A 535 4.62 -19.76 -11.29
N ALA A 536 4.95 -18.70 -12.01
CA ALA A 536 4.70 -17.32 -11.58
C ALA A 536 3.21 -16.99 -11.73
N SER A 537 2.55 -16.52 -10.68
CA SER A 537 1.21 -15.96 -10.76
C SER A 537 1.25 -14.53 -11.27
N HIS A 538 0.32 -14.17 -12.16
CA HIS A 538 0.04 -12.80 -12.59
C HIS A 538 -1.41 -12.44 -12.33
N GLN A 539 -1.64 -11.24 -11.78
CA GLN A 539 -2.96 -10.71 -11.49
C GLN A 539 -3.11 -9.34 -12.15
N LEU A 540 -4.23 -9.14 -12.85
CA LEU A 540 -4.57 -7.87 -13.47
C LEU A 540 -5.77 -7.28 -12.71
N SER A 541 -5.68 -6.01 -12.35
CA SER A 541 -6.78 -5.23 -11.78
C SER A 541 -6.91 -3.89 -12.50
N VAL A 542 -8.04 -3.20 -12.32
CA VAL A 542 -8.31 -1.89 -12.92
C VAL A 542 -8.94 -0.96 -11.89
N ASP A 543 -8.51 0.31 -11.90
CA ASP A 543 -9.08 1.39 -11.10
C ASP A 543 -9.00 2.73 -11.88
N PRO A 544 -10.09 3.53 -11.92
CA PRO A 544 -11.44 3.23 -11.40
C PRO A 544 -12.21 2.21 -12.26
N ALA A 545 -13.15 1.49 -11.66
CA ALA A 545 -14.04 0.54 -12.36
C ALA A 545 -15.09 1.23 -13.27
N SER A 546 -15.25 2.55 -13.15
CA SER A 546 -16.06 3.37 -14.06
C SER A 546 -15.55 4.81 -14.07
N VAL A 547 -15.66 5.49 -15.19
CA VAL A 547 -15.23 6.88 -15.37
C VAL A 547 -16.17 7.63 -16.30
N VAL A 548 -16.37 8.93 -16.08
CA VAL A 548 -17.10 9.82 -16.99
C VAL A 548 -16.12 10.36 -18.03
N GLU A 549 -16.49 10.38 -19.30
CA GLU A 549 -15.58 10.79 -20.37
C GLU A 549 -15.26 12.29 -20.37
N GLY A 550 -16.27 13.15 -20.15
CA GLY A 550 -16.17 14.60 -20.07
C GLY A 550 -16.11 15.30 -21.43
N ASP A 551 -16.42 16.61 -21.44
CA ASP A 551 -16.55 17.44 -22.65
C ASP A 551 -15.25 17.63 -23.51
N ASP A 552 -14.07 17.46 -22.91
CA ASP A 552 -12.76 17.58 -23.57
C ASP A 552 -11.60 16.93 -22.80
N GLY A 553 -10.48 16.71 -23.49
CA GLY A 553 -9.24 16.24 -22.86
C GLY A 553 -9.20 14.72 -22.69
N THR A 554 -8.49 14.26 -21.67
CA THR A 554 -8.38 12.82 -21.39
C THR A 554 -8.40 12.54 -19.90
N THR A 555 -9.10 11.49 -19.49
CA THR A 555 -9.11 10.96 -18.11
C THR A 555 -8.33 9.65 -18.03
N GLU A 556 -7.48 9.51 -17.02
CA GLU A 556 -6.64 8.32 -16.86
C GLU A 556 -7.38 7.20 -16.11
N VAL A 557 -7.37 6.00 -16.68
CA VAL A 557 -7.75 4.75 -16.02
C VAL A 557 -6.52 3.84 -15.96
N THR A 558 -6.29 3.24 -14.81
CA THR A 558 -5.05 2.50 -14.55
C THR A 558 -5.35 1.02 -14.37
N TYR A 559 -4.69 0.21 -15.19
CA TYR A 559 -4.57 -1.23 -14.94
C TYR A 559 -3.28 -1.52 -14.19
N THR A 560 -3.39 -2.32 -13.13
CA THR A 560 -2.24 -2.79 -12.36
C THR A 560 -2.04 -4.27 -12.61
N LEU A 561 -0.90 -4.62 -13.19
CA LEU A 561 -0.48 -6.00 -13.40
C LEU A 561 0.58 -6.37 -12.36
N ILE A 562 0.26 -7.31 -11.47
CA ILE A 562 1.15 -7.81 -10.42
C ILE A 562 1.64 -9.20 -10.80
N ARG A 563 2.89 -9.53 -10.47
CA ARG A 563 3.43 -10.90 -10.49
C ARG A 563 4.11 -11.27 -9.18
N ASP A 564 3.97 -12.53 -8.77
CA ASP A 564 4.41 -13.02 -7.45
C ASP A 564 5.87 -13.48 -7.40
N ARG A 565 6.47 -13.83 -8.54
CA ARG A 565 7.85 -14.33 -8.64
C ARG A 565 8.62 -13.54 -9.70
N PRO A 566 9.55 -12.66 -9.30
CA PRO A 566 10.33 -11.87 -10.25
C PRO A 566 11.68 -12.53 -10.60
N ASP A 567 11.73 -13.86 -10.55
CA ASP A 567 12.96 -14.68 -10.66
C ASP A 567 13.65 -14.49 -12.02
N ASP A 568 12.86 -14.32 -13.08
CA ASP A 568 13.29 -14.07 -14.45
C ASP A 568 12.57 -12.86 -15.07
N ALA A 569 13.04 -12.42 -16.25
CA ALA A 569 12.30 -11.44 -17.05
C ALA A 569 11.15 -12.13 -17.79
N SER A 570 10.00 -11.48 -17.89
CA SER A 570 8.83 -12.01 -18.60
C SER A 570 8.05 -10.93 -19.36
N GLU A 571 7.29 -11.35 -20.36
CA GLU A 571 6.44 -10.53 -21.22
C GLU A 571 5.00 -11.06 -21.16
N VAL A 572 4.08 -10.17 -20.78
CA VAL A 572 2.65 -10.43 -20.71
C VAL A 572 1.98 -9.77 -21.91
N THR A 573 1.24 -10.55 -22.70
CA THR A 573 0.53 -10.08 -23.90
C THR A 573 -0.96 -9.91 -23.64
N PHE A 574 -1.55 -8.84 -24.18
CA PHE A 574 -2.95 -8.48 -23.95
C PHE A 574 -3.78 -8.47 -25.24
N ALA A 575 -5.08 -8.72 -25.09
CA ALA A 575 -6.10 -8.32 -26.04
C ALA A 575 -7.04 -7.29 -25.38
N THR A 576 -7.60 -6.40 -26.19
CA THR A 576 -8.63 -5.46 -25.74
C THR A 576 -10.02 -6.07 -25.91
N THR A 577 -10.91 -5.84 -24.95
CA THR A 577 -12.33 -6.23 -24.97
C THR A 577 -13.22 -5.01 -24.71
N GLY A 578 -14.54 -5.20 -24.79
CA GLY A 578 -15.53 -4.13 -24.60
C GLY A 578 -16.14 -3.58 -25.89
N THR A 579 -16.89 -2.48 -25.77
CA THR A 579 -17.57 -1.79 -26.87
C THR A 579 -16.81 -0.55 -27.36
N ALA A 580 -16.03 0.07 -26.47
CA ALA A 580 -15.24 1.27 -26.77
C ALA A 580 -14.21 1.03 -27.88
N ASP A 581 -14.04 2.03 -28.74
CA ASP A 581 -13.13 2.05 -29.86
C ASP A 581 -11.96 3.05 -29.68
N SER A 582 -11.27 3.37 -30.77
CA SER A 582 -10.11 4.27 -30.75
C SER A 582 -10.45 5.76 -30.62
N ALA A 583 -11.73 6.12 -30.77
CA ALA A 583 -12.24 7.44 -30.47
C ALA A 583 -12.32 7.65 -28.95
N ASP A 584 -12.78 6.63 -28.22
CA ASP A 584 -13.14 6.71 -26.80
C ASP A 584 -11.94 6.42 -25.90
N VAL A 585 -11.04 5.53 -26.34
CA VAL A 585 -9.85 5.18 -25.57
C VAL A 585 -8.55 5.21 -26.35
N SER A 586 -7.45 5.54 -25.66
CA SER A 586 -6.09 5.43 -26.17
C SER A 586 -5.10 4.93 -25.11
N GLY A 587 -3.89 4.54 -25.50
CA GLY A 587 -2.82 4.15 -24.55
C GLY A 587 -2.74 2.66 -24.18
N ALA A 588 -3.73 1.83 -24.54
CA ALA A 588 -3.71 0.39 -24.26
C ALA A 588 -2.55 -0.34 -24.99
N PRO A 589 -1.63 -1.03 -24.26
CA PRO A 589 -0.50 -1.74 -24.85
C PRO A 589 -0.89 -3.15 -25.33
N ALA A 590 -0.19 -3.64 -26.36
CA ALA A 590 -0.31 -5.03 -26.81
C ALA A 590 0.49 -6.02 -25.92
N SER A 591 1.54 -5.54 -25.26
CA SER A 591 2.32 -6.31 -24.29
C SER A 591 3.00 -5.41 -23.27
N VAL A 592 3.36 -6.01 -22.14
CA VAL A 592 4.13 -5.39 -21.07
C VAL A 592 5.24 -6.34 -20.65
N SER A 593 6.45 -5.82 -20.47
CA SER A 593 7.60 -6.60 -20.04
C SER A 593 7.99 -6.27 -18.60
N PHE A 594 8.22 -7.32 -17.83
CA PHE A 594 8.91 -7.31 -16.55
C PHE A 594 10.39 -7.65 -16.74
N ALA A 595 11.26 -6.84 -16.14
CA ALA A 595 12.64 -7.18 -15.89
C ALA A 595 12.76 -8.09 -14.66
N VAL A 596 13.88 -8.80 -14.53
CA VAL A 596 14.23 -9.54 -13.29
C VAL A 596 14.11 -8.60 -12.09
N GLY A 597 13.41 -9.03 -11.03
CA GLY A 597 13.18 -8.26 -9.81
C GLY A 597 11.94 -7.34 -9.81
N GLU A 598 11.28 -7.08 -10.94
CA GLU A 598 10.06 -6.26 -10.98
C GLU A 598 8.83 -7.09 -10.63
N THR A 599 7.93 -6.65 -9.75
CA THR A 599 6.71 -7.39 -9.37
C THR A 599 5.42 -6.71 -9.80
N GLU A 600 5.49 -5.47 -10.28
CA GLU A 600 4.32 -4.70 -10.70
C GLU A 600 4.58 -3.92 -11.99
N LYS A 601 3.53 -3.79 -12.81
CA LYS A 601 3.48 -2.93 -13.97
C LYS A 601 2.17 -2.16 -14.00
N THR A 602 2.31 -0.85 -14.18
CA THR A 602 1.18 0.05 -14.40
C THR A 602 0.94 0.23 -15.89
N ILE A 603 -0.30 0.08 -16.31
CA ILE A 603 -0.76 0.31 -17.68
C ILE A 603 -1.80 1.43 -17.62
N THR A 604 -1.48 2.57 -18.22
CA THR A 604 -2.40 3.71 -18.28
C THR A 604 -3.17 3.66 -19.59
N VAL A 605 -4.49 3.60 -19.48
CA VAL A 605 -5.45 3.80 -20.58
C VAL A 605 -6.07 5.18 -20.40
N LEU A 606 -6.12 5.95 -21.47
CA LEU A 606 -6.71 7.28 -21.49
C LEU A 606 -8.10 7.18 -22.09
N VAL A 607 -9.12 7.62 -21.37
CA VAL A 607 -10.46 7.88 -21.89
C VAL A 607 -10.46 9.27 -22.49
N ASN A 608 -10.83 9.42 -23.76
CA ASN A 608 -10.85 10.69 -24.46
C ASN A 608 -12.23 11.32 -24.28
N GLY A 609 -12.27 12.55 -23.76
CA GLY A 609 -13.51 13.30 -23.65
C GLY A 609 -13.83 14.04 -24.96
N ASP A 610 -15.10 14.06 -25.35
CA ASP A 610 -15.58 14.87 -26.47
C ASP A 610 -16.99 15.46 -26.23
N LEU A 611 -17.74 15.78 -27.29
CA LEU A 611 -19.05 16.46 -27.20
C LEU A 611 -20.16 15.67 -27.90
N VAL A 612 -19.92 14.40 -28.20
CA VAL A 612 -20.80 13.54 -28.98
C VAL A 612 -21.64 12.72 -28.01
N ASP A 613 -22.97 12.88 -28.08
CA ASP A 613 -23.94 12.03 -27.37
C ASP A 613 -23.85 10.58 -27.86
N GLU A 614 -23.32 9.70 -27.00
CA GLU A 614 -23.11 8.26 -27.23
C GLU A 614 -23.84 7.41 -26.16
N ASP A 615 -23.77 6.07 -26.25
CA ASP A 615 -24.29 5.18 -25.19
C ASP A 615 -23.14 4.84 -24.24
N ASP A 616 -23.39 4.60 -22.94
CA ASP A 616 -22.36 4.08 -22.01
C ASP A 616 -21.62 2.86 -22.59
N GLU A 617 -20.30 2.87 -22.51
CA GLU A 617 -19.43 1.88 -23.14
C GLU A 617 -18.57 1.11 -22.14
N THR A 618 -17.95 0.02 -22.59
CA THR A 618 -17.01 -0.77 -21.77
C THR A 618 -15.67 -0.88 -22.48
N PHE A 619 -14.59 -0.91 -21.69
CA PHE A 619 -13.27 -1.25 -22.18
C PHE A 619 -12.59 -2.24 -21.23
N GLY A 620 -11.94 -3.25 -21.80
CA GLY A 620 -11.26 -4.28 -21.03
C GLY A 620 -9.87 -4.66 -21.55
N LEU A 621 -9.02 -5.12 -20.64
CA LEU A 621 -7.78 -5.83 -20.97
C LEU A 621 -7.87 -7.28 -20.53
N GLN A 622 -7.53 -8.18 -21.45
CA GLN A 622 -7.48 -9.63 -21.21
C GLN A 622 -6.05 -10.12 -21.39
N ILE A 623 -5.49 -10.82 -20.40
CA ILE A 623 -4.20 -11.49 -20.57
C ILE A 623 -4.40 -12.67 -21.53
N THR A 624 -3.62 -12.71 -22.61
CA THR A 624 -3.70 -13.74 -23.66
C THR A 624 -2.51 -14.69 -23.68
N GLY A 625 -1.45 -14.36 -22.94
CA GLY A 625 -0.25 -15.17 -22.87
C GLY A 625 0.83 -14.50 -22.03
N ILE A 626 1.71 -15.33 -21.48
CA ILE A 626 2.92 -14.92 -20.77
C ILE A 626 4.05 -15.81 -21.30
N ASP A 627 5.22 -15.23 -21.55
CA ASP A 627 6.37 -15.94 -22.12
C ASP A 627 7.20 -16.75 -21.09
N GLU A 628 6.59 -17.06 -19.96
CA GLU A 628 7.08 -17.99 -18.96
C GLU A 628 5.93 -18.90 -18.47
N PRO A 629 6.21 -20.04 -17.82
CA PRO A 629 5.19 -20.83 -17.16
C PRO A 629 4.52 -19.98 -16.07
N SER A 630 3.29 -19.53 -16.34
CA SER A 630 2.57 -18.63 -15.47
C SER A 630 1.13 -19.04 -15.24
N LEU A 631 0.62 -18.62 -14.09
CA LEU A 631 -0.76 -18.77 -13.67
C LEU A 631 -1.41 -17.40 -13.72
N PHE A 632 -2.51 -17.25 -14.43
CA PHE A 632 -3.23 -15.98 -14.52
C PHE A 632 -4.70 -16.24 -14.83
N ASN A 633 -5.56 -15.30 -14.46
CA ASN A 633 -6.95 -15.32 -14.89
C ASN A 633 -7.02 -14.82 -16.33
N ASP A 634 -7.57 -15.62 -17.24
CA ASP A 634 -7.77 -15.24 -18.63
C ASP A 634 -9.10 -14.51 -18.87
N ALA A 635 -9.89 -14.24 -17.82
CA ALA A 635 -11.06 -13.38 -17.92
C ALA A 635 -10.64 -11.91 -18.19
N PRO A 636 -11.42 -11.17 -19.01
CA PRO A 636 -11.17 -9.74 -19.20
C PRO A 636 -11.41 -8.98 -17.89
N VAL A 637 -10.51 -8.04 -17.61
CA VAL A 637 -10.67 -7.05 -16.55
C VAL A 637 -11.18 -5.77 -17.22
N GLU A 638 -12.34 -5.27 -16.81
CA GLU A 638 -13.07 -4.22 -17.55
C GLU A 638 -13.46 -3.04 -16.66
N PHE A 639 -13.56 -1.86 -17.26
CA PHE A 639 -14.18 -0.67 -16.68
C PHE A 639 -15.24 -0.08 -17.62
N THR A 640 -16.17 0.72 -17.08
CA THR A 640 -17.24 1.38 -17.84
C THR A 640 -16.91 2.86 -18.10
N ILE A 641 -17.13 3.32 -19.33
CA ILE A 641 -17.08 4.72 -19.72
C ILE A 641 -18.52 5.23 -19.72
N LEU A 642 -18.77 6.31 -18.97
CA LEU A 642 -20.08 6.91 -18.81
C LEU A 642 -20.18 8.16 -19.68
N ASP A 643 -21.22 8.19 -20.52
CA ASP A 643 -21.55 9.34 -21.35
C ASP A 643 -22.14 10.48 -20.49
N ASP A 644 -21.62 11.71 -20.66
CA ASP A 644 -22.16 12.91 -20.02
C ASP A 644 -22.61 14.00 -21.01
N ASP A 645 -22.64 13.68 -22.30
CA ASP A 645 -23.03 14.61 -23.33
C ASP A 645 -24.54 14.74 -23.52
N ALA A 646 -24.93 15.86 -24.13
CA ALA A 646 -26.32 16.16 -24.39
C ALA A 646 -26.69 15.82 -25.84
N PRO A 647 -27.86 15.19 -26.09
CA PRO A 647 -28.33 14.92 -27.44
C PRO A 647 -28.36 16.19 -28.28
N ASP A 648 -27.76 16.10 -29.46
CA ASP A 648 -27.58 17.20 -30.39
C ASP A 648 -28.93 17.89 -30.70
N ASP A 649 -29.16 19.08 -30.14
CA ASP A 649 -30.46 19.76 -30.20
C ASP A 649 -30.63 20.38 -31.60
N ILE A 650 -31.13 19.57 -32.55
CA ILE A 650 -31.32 19.98 -33.95
C ILE A 650 -32.32 21.15 -33.99
N PHE A 651 -31.81 22.39 -34.01
CA PHE A 651 -32.60 23.60 -34.18
C PHE A 651 -33.35 23.56 -35.52
N ARG A 652 -34.62 23.15 -35.48
CA ARG A 652 -35.53 23.16 -36.62
C ARG A 652 -35.93 24.61 -36.93
N VAL A 653 -35.18 25.28 -37.82
CA VAL A 653 -35.56 26.60 -38.33
C VAL A 653 -36.80 26.47 -39.24
N GLU A 654 -37.96 26.81 -38.70
CA GLU A 654 -39.22 26.84 -39.45
C GLU A 654 -39.29 28.11 -40.34
N VAL A 655 -38.83 27.99 -41.60
CA VAL A 655 -38.97 29.07 -42.59
C VAL A 655 -40.43 29.20 -43.01
N THR A 656 -41.18 30.09 -42.37
CA THR A 656 -42.55 30.44 -42.80
C THR A 656 -42.49 31.30 -44.07
N LYS A 657 -42.65 30.69 -45.24
CA LYS A 657 -42.87 31.44 -46.50
C LYS A 657 -44.36 31.75 -46.65
N ASN A 658 -44.76 33.01 -46.50
CA ASN A 658 -46.12 33.46 -46.78
C ASN A 658 -46.40 33.37 -48.29
N VAL A 659 -46.94 32.24 -48.75
CA VAL A 659 -47.44 32.08 -50.12
C VAL A 659 -48.94 32.36 -50.12
N THR A 660 -49.36 33.49 -50.69
CA THR A 660 -50.78 33.78 -50.94
C THR A 660 -51.25 32.99 -52.15
N ILE A 661 -52.07 31.95 -51.95
CA ILE A 661 -52.76 31.25 -53.03
C ILE A 661 -54.24 31.60 -52.97
N THR A 662 -54.71 32.40 -53.93
CA THR A 662 -56.14 32.69 -54.14
C THR A 662 -56.76 31.55 -54.95
N LYS A 663 -57.68 30.78 -54.36
CA LYS A 663 -58.50 29.82 -55.13
C LYS A 663 -59.96 29.87 -54.70
N THR A 664 -60.84 30.11 -55.68
CA THR A 664 -62.30 30.26 -55.52
C THR A 664 -63.01 28.91 -55.70
N VAL A 665 -63.64 28.45 -54.61
CA VAL A 665 -65.00 27.86 -54.42
C VAL A 665 -65.45 26.62 -55.23
N ASP A 666 -65.97 25.60 -54.50
CA ASP A 666 -67.38 25.16 -54.56
C ASP A 666 -67.67 24.13 -53.43
N LEU A 667 -68.37 24.57 -52.38
CA LEU A 667 -68.84 23.73 -51.26
C LEU A 667 -70.31 23.37 -51.47
N THR A 668 -70.60 22.08 -51.69
CA THR A 668 -71.98 21.58 -51.60
C THR A 668 -72.29 21.27 -50.14
N VAL A 669 -72.96 22.20 -49.47
CA VAL A 669 -73.46 22.05 -48.09
C VAL A 669 -74.75 21.23 -48.13
N LEU A 670 -74.74 20.06 -47.49
CA LEU A 670 -75.97 19.37 -47.09
C LEU A 670 -76.11 19.42 -45.57
N LYS A 671 -76.92 20.40 -45.16
CA LYS A 671 -77.72 20.50 -43.92
C LYS A 671 -77.13 21.28 -42.74
N SER A 672 -77.70 22.48 -42.59
CA SER A 672 -77.61 23.44 -41.49
C SER A 672 -78.58 23.14 -40.34
N VAL A 673 -78.12 23.27 -39.09
CA VAL A 673 -78.82 23.97 -37.97
C VAL A 673 -77.68 24.49 -37.07
N ASN A 674 -77.30 25.76 -37.08
CA ASN A 674 -77.90 26.99 -36.55
C ASN A 674 -77.93 27.11 -35.00
N SER A 675 -76.77 27.44 -34.39
CA SER A 675 -76.70 28.41 -33.27
C SER A 675 -75.24 28.79 -32.95
N THR A 676 -75.04 30.07 -32.62
CA THR A 676 -73.78 30.74 -32.30
C THR A 676 -73.76 31.06 -30.79
N VAL A 677 -72.76 30.62 -30.02
CA VAL A 677 -72.34 31.18 -28.70
C VAL A 677 -70.87 30.77 -28.48
N ASP A 678 -69.90 31.66 -28.69
CA ASP A 678 -69.21 32.56 -27.74
C ASP A 678 -68.16 31.87 -26.83
N LEU A 679 -66.94 32.38 -26.91
CA LEU A 679 -65.64 31.74 -26.63
C LEU A 679 -64.99 32.34 -25.37
N THR A 680 -65.74 32.49 -24.29
CA THR A 680 -65.23 33.14 -23.06
C THR A 680 -65.75 32.45 -21.81
N GLY A 681 -65.04 31.43 -21.33
CA GLY A 681 -65.37 30.81 -20.04
C GLY A 681 -64.83 29.41 -19.91
N ARG A 682 -63.62 29.32 -19.33
CA ARG A 682 -63.07 28.25 -18.47
C ARG A 682 -61.57 28.05 -18.70
N LEU A 683 -60.86 29.17 -18.72
CA LEU A 683 -59.47 29.27 -18.27
C LEU A 683 -59.53 29.76 -16.81
N ALA A 684 -59.31 28.88 -15.85
CA ALA A 684 -58.96 29.22 -14.46
C ALA A 684 -58.56 27.94 -13.69
N THR A 685 -57.25 27.72 -13.63
CA THR A 685 -56.41 27.53 -12.43
C THR A 685 -56.79 26.54 -11.30
N ALA A 686 -55.73 25.96 -10.75
CA ALA A 686 -55.55 25.25 -9.46
C ALA A 686 -55.62 23.72 -9.59
N GLU A 687 -54.47 23.02 -9.61
CA GLU A 687 -53.59 22.69 -8.47
C GLU A 687 -54.24 21.75 -7.44
N ALA A 688 -53.42 20.78 -7.03
CA ALA A 688 -53.48 19.96 -5.83
C ALA A 688 -54.02 18.51 -5.94
N SER A 689 -53.06 17.63 -5.65
CA SER A 689 -53.12 16.46 -4.76
C SER A 689 -53.77 15.17 -5.25
N ALA A 690 -52.89 14.20 -5.49
CA ALA A 690 -52.90 12.84 -4.95
C ALA A 690 -53.99 12.52 -3.90
N ASP A 691 -54.67 11.38 -4.05
CA ASP A 691 -54.43 10.22 -3.16
C ASP A 691 -55.24 8.96 -3.57
N ALA A 692 -54.58 7.81 -3.40
CA ALA A 692 -55.07 6.48 -3.04
C ALA A 692 -56.05 5.66 -3.94
N ILE A 693 -55.47 4.63 -4.58
CA ILE A 693 -55.72 3.18 -4.39
C ILE A 693 -57.17 2.65 -4.50
N ASP A 694 -57.41 1.77 -5.48
CA ASP A 694 -58.19 0.54 -5.28
C ASP A 694 -57.55 -0.62 -6.10
N PRO A 695 -57.10 -1.71 -5.46
CA PRO A 695 -56.61 -2.92 -6.09
C PRO A 695 -57.78 -3.87 -6.43
N GLU A 696 -57.56 -4.84 -7.31
CA GLU A 696 -58.51 -5.88 -7.77
C GLU A 696 -59.38 -5.54 -8.99
N ASN A 697 -58.85 -5.76 -10.20
CA ASN A 697 -59.52 -6.62 -11.17
C ASN A 697 -58.55 -7.11 -12.27
N SER A 698 -58.21 -8.40 -12.25
CA SER A 698 -57.49 -9.08 -13.34
C SER A 698 -58.42 -9.36 -14.52
N LEU A 699 -57.89 -9.45 -15.76
CA LEU A 699 -58.03 -10.60 -16.68
C LEU A 699 -57.40 -10.29 -18.07
N ALA A 700 -56.23 -10.90 -18.32
CA ALA A 700 -55.81 -11.72 -19.46
C ALA A 700 -56.06 -11.36 -20.95
N GLU A 701 -54.97 -11.55 -21.71
CA GLU A 701 -54.80 -12.17 -23.05
C GLU A 701 -54.99 -11.38 -24.38
N THR A 702 -53.82 -11.18 -25.03
CA THR A 702 -53.43 -11.45 -26.44
C THR A 702 -54.20 -10.86 -27.63
N ASP A 703 -53.48 -10.14 -28.50
CA ASP A 703 -53.35 -10.54 -29.91
C ASP A 703 -52.15 -9.87 -30.60
N SER A 704 -51.24 -10.71 -31.10
CA SER A 704 -50.19 -10.42 -32.07
C SER A 704 -50.52 -11.19 -33.35
N PHE A 705 -50.29 -10.63 -34.55
CA PHE A 705 -50.14 -11.43 -35.77
C PHE A 705 -49.22 -10.74 -36.80
N ALA A 706 -48.06 -11.37 -36.99
CA ALA A 706 -47.02 -11.17 -38.00
C ALA A 706 -47.36 -11.87 -39.33
N GLN A 707 -46.53 -11.70 -40.38
CA GLN A 707 -46.15 -12.79 -41.32
C GLN A 707 -44.74 -12.59 -41.93
N VAL A 708 -43.89 -13.61 -41.72
CA VAL A 708 -42.66 -13.97 -42.48
C VAL A 708 -42.98 -15.24 -43.27
N ASP A 709 -42.43 -15.43 -44.48
CA ASP A 709 -42.71 -16.59 -45.33
C ASP A 709 -41.67 -17.73 -45.31
N SER A 710 -42.03 -18.84 -45.97
CA SER A 710 -41.58 -20.21 -45.69
C SER A 710 -40.27 -20.65 -46.36
N SER A 711 -39.22 -19.82 -46.36
CA SER A 711 -37.92 -20.26 -46.91
C SER A 711 -36.67 -19.92 -46.09
N GLY A 712 -36.78 -19.24 -44.96
CA GLY A 712 -35.78 -19.30 -43.87
C GLY A 712 -34.31 -19.05 -44.29
N ALA A 713 -34.04 -18.06 -45.13
CA ALA A 713 -32.68 -17.60 -45.45
C ALA A 713 -32.63 -16.06 -45.52
N PHE A 714 -31.72 -15.46 -44.75
CA PHE A 714 -31.32 -14.05 -44.88
C PHE A 714 -30.04 -13.99 -45.72
N SER A 715 -30.03 -13.25 -46.83
CA SER A 715 -28.80 -12.85 -47.53
C SER A 715 -29.00 -11.57 -48.35
N PHE A 716 -28.06 -10.63 -48.21
CA PHE A 716 -27.97 -9.35 -48.93
C PHE A 716 -27.74 -9.53 -50.45
N SER A 717 -28.22 -8.58 -51.27
CA SER A 717 -27.57 -8.22 -52.55
C SER A 717 -28.08 -6.89 -53.11
N GLU A 718 -27.17 -5.99 -53.47
CA GLU A 718 -27.37 -4.91 -54.43
C GLU A 718 -27.98 -5.40 -55.77
N ALA A 719 -28.76 -4.56 -56.44
CA ALA A 719 -28.55 -4.16 -57.85
C ALA A 719 -29.73 -3.36 -58.43
N LEU A 720 -29.44 -2.11 -58.81
CA LEU A 720 -29.78 -1.44 -60.07
C LEU A 720 -30.91 -2.03 -60.95
N ALA A 721 -31.98 -1.27 -61.18
CA ALA A 721 -32.72 -1.30 -62.46
C ALA A 721 -33.42 0.02 -62.77
N ALA A 722 -33.03 0.58 -63.90
CA ALA A 722 -33.51 1.82 -64.49
C ALA A 722 -34.94 1.73 -65.06
N SER A 723 -35.65 2.85 -65.00
CA SER A 723 -36.68 3.30 -65.96
C SER A 723 -36.91 4.79 -65.71
N GLY A 724 -36.77 5.76 -66.61
CA GLY A 724 -36.57 5.82 -68.05
C GLY A 724 -37.23 7.11 -68.55
N GLY A 725 -36.47 8.03 -69.17
CA GLY A 725 -37.03 9.06 -70.06
C GLY A 725 -36.45 10.48 -69.90
N PRO A 726 -36.14 11.21 -70.99
CA PRO A 726 -35.10 12.23 -71.03
C PRO A 726 -35.65 13.67 -71.06
N ASP A 727 -34.92 14.63 -70.49
CA ASP A 727 -34.90 15.99 -71.00
C ASP A 727 -33.55 16.67 -70.69
N THR A 728 -32.81 16.93 -71.76
CA THR A 728 -31.55 17.69 -71.80
C THR A 728 -31.84 19.13 -72.21
N ILE A 729 -31.57 20.13 -71.35
CA ILE A 729 -31.20 21.53 -71.72
C ILE A 729 -30.39 22.09 -70.54
N ALA A 730 -29.05 22.07 -70.54
CA ALA A 730 -28.15 23.09 -71.09
C ALA A 730 -28.29 24.50 -70.47
N GLY A 731 -27.25 24.94 -69.75
CA GLY A 731 -26.81 26.34 -69.78
C GLY A 731 -26.76 27.09 -68.45
N PHE A 732 -25.53 27.40 -68.03
CA PHE A 732 -25.00 28.77 -67.90
C PHE A 732 -24.34 29.10 -66.56
N GLU A 733 -23.18 29.75 -66.73
CA GLU A 733 -22.05 30.02 -65.86
C GLU A 733 -22.35 30.85 -64.59
N VAL A 734 -21.41 30.68 -63.65
CA VAL A 734 -21.12 31.54 -62.50
C VAL A 734 -20.87 32.99 -62.94
N ASP A 735 -21.53 33.95 -62.28
CA ASP A 735 -21.13 35.36 -62.31
C ASP A 735 -20.34 35.69 -61.03
N THR A 736 -19.03 35.82 -61.20
CA THR A 736 -18.10 36.41 -60.24
C THR A 736 -17.99 37.92 -60.49
N ASN A 737 -18.52 38.75 -59.60
CA ASN A 737 -17.93 40.08 -59.39
C ASN A 737 -18.32 40.74 -58.05
N PRO A 738 -17.35 41.15 -57.22
CA PRO A 738 -17.54 41.99 -56.05
C PRO A 738 -17.23 43.47 -56.36
N ALA A 739 -18.13 44.40 -56.03
CA ALA A 739 -17.80 45.80 -55.78
C ALA A 739 -19.04 46.59 -55.34
N GLY A 740 -18.94 47.34 -54.24
CA GLY A 740 -19.93 48.40 -53.98
C GLY A 740 -20.07 48.90 -52.56
N LEU A 741 -19.01 49.54 -52.05
CA LEU A 741 -18.99 50.66 -51.09
C LEU A 741 -20.35 51.24 -50.62
N GLY A 742 -20.48 51.45 -49.31
CA GLY A 742 -21.18 52.63 -48.78
C GLY A 742 -21.92 52.47 -47.45
N ALA A 743 -21.23 52.75 -46.34
CA ALA A 743 -21.89 53.31 -45.14
C ALA A 743 -22.50 54.69 -45.49
N PRO A 744 -23.62 55.13 -44.86
CA PRO A 744 -23.65 55.62 -43.47
C PRO A 744 -24.94 55.17 -42.73
N GLY A 745 -25.20 55.42 -41.45
CA GLY A 745 -24.66 56.37 -40.50
C GLY A 745 -25.31 56.20 -39.14
N LEU A 746 -24.70 56.89 -38.18
CA LEU A 746 -24.94 56.96 -36.75
C LEU A 746 -26.30 57.55 -36.37
N ALA A 747 -26.86 57.06 -35.25
CA ALA A 747 -27.63 57.83 -34.26
C ALA A 747 -27.57 57.02 -32.95
N GLU A 748 -26.71 57.41 -32.00
CA GLU A 748 -27.06 58.21 -30.80
C GLU A 748 -28.09 57.50 -29.90
N LEU A 749 -27.59 56.85 -28.84
CA LEU A 749 -27.55 57.34 -27.45
C LEU A 749 -28.90 57.20 -26.74
N ASP A 750 -29.00 56.25 -25.81
CA ASP A 750 -29.41 56.63 -24.45
C ASP A 750 -28.73 55.74 -23.41
N SER A 751 -28.25 56.42 -22.39
CA SER A 751 -27.57 55.97 -21.19
C SER A 751 -28.56 55.47 -20.15
N ASP A 752 -28.32 54.33 -19.52
CA ASP A 752 -28.08 54.33 -18.06
C ASP A 752 -27.68 52.95 -17.54
N ASP A 753 -26.77 53.04 -16.58
CA ASP A 753 -26.41 52.11 -15.53
C ASP A 753 -25.44 50.95 -15.81
N ALA A 754 -24.41 50.95 -14.97
CA ALA A 754 -23.19 50.19 -15.06
C ALA A 754 -23.16 49.06 -14.03
N ALA A 755 -22.63 47.90 -14.41
CA ALA A 755 -21.69 47.13 -13.59
C ALA A 755 -21.12 45.93 -14.39
N GLY A 756 -19.83 46.03 -14.70
CA GLY A 756 -18.86 44.92 -14.70
C GLY A 756 -19.11 43.72 -15.59
N ASP A 757 -18.50 43.72 -16.79
CA ASP A 757 -17.90 42.49 -17.30
C ASP A 757 -16.57 42.81 -18.00
N ALA A 758 -15.53 42.07 -17.62
CA ALA A 758 -14.16 42.27 -18.10
C ALA A 758 -13.87 41.31 -19.24
N MET A 759 -13.34 41.88 -20.32
CA MET A 759 -12.85 41.22 -21.52
C MET A 759 -11.83 40.11 -21.24
N ILE A 760 -11.91 39.02 -21.99
CA ILE A 760 -10.75 38.29 -22.49
C ILE A 760 -10.47 38.75 -23.92
N ASP A 761 -9.24 39.19 -24.11
CA ASP A 761 -8.61 39.71 -25.32
C ASP A 761 -8.25 38.54 -26.25
N ALA A 762 -8.61 38.63 -27.53
CA ALA A 762 -8.25 37.64 -28.54
C ALA A 762 -6.93 38.04 -29.22
N ASP A 763 -5.91 37.19 -29.09
CA ASP A 763 -4.55 37.40 -29.60
C ASP A 763 -4.44 37.16 -31.14
N PRO A 764 -3.70 37.98 -31.91
CA PRO A 764 -3.77 38.09 -33.37
C PRO A 764 -2.92 37.10 -34.20
N GLU A 765 -2.71 35.86 -33.78
CA GLU A 765 -1.94 34.88 -34.59
C GLU A 765 -2.75 34.15 -35.69
N LEU A 766 -4.07 34.36 -35.78
CA LEU A 766 -4.94 33.77 -36.81
C LEU A 766 -4.87 34.46 -38.20
N ILE A 767 -3.86 35.30 -38.45
CA ILE A 767 -3.72 36.11 -39.67
C ILE A 767 -2.53 35.67 -40.58
N ALA A 768 -1.83 34.57 -40.29
CA ALA A 768 -0.61 34.20 -41.04
C ALA A 768 -0.49 32.77 -41.60
N ILE A 769 -1.57 31.96 -41.65
CA ILE A 769 -1.52 30.61 -42.28
C ILE A 769 -2.64 30.42 -43.31
N LEU A 770 -2.87 31.42 -44.16
CA LEU A 770 -3.74 31.30 -45.36
C LEU A 770 -3.10 31.94 -46.60
N SER A 771 -1.79 31.77 -46.76
CA SER A 771 -1.11 32.08 -48.02
C SER A 771 0.06 31.13 -48.31
N GLY A 772 -0.24 30.03 -49.01
CA GLY A 772 0.78 29.21 -49.66
C GLY A 772 0.31 27.79 -49.91
N ILE A 773 0.53 27.30 -51.14
CA ILE A 773 0.20 25.97 -51.71
C ILE A 773 -1.18 26.00 -52.41
N ASP A 774 -1.31 26.58 -53.61
CA ASP A 774 -0.89 26.17 -54.97
C ASP A 774 -1.71 25.01 -55.56
N GLU A 775 -2.69 25.38 -56.41
CA GLU A 775 -3.50 24.52 -57.26
C GLU A 775 -2.69 24.06 -58.49
N ALA A 776 -2.06 22.89 -58.44
CA ALA A 776 -1.64 22.17 -59.66
C ALA A 776 -1.28 20.70 -59.40
N SER A 777 -2.28 19.81 -59.38
CA SER A 777 -2.16 18.45 -59.97
C SER A 777 -3.45 17.63 -59.82
N LEU A 778 -4.48 17.99 -60.58
CA LEU A 778 -5.55 17.07 -60.96
C LEU A 778 -5.43 16.81 -62.46
N ILE A 779 -4.92 15.64 -62.85
CA ILE A 779 -5.21 15.04 -64.15
C ILE A 779 -5.43 13.54 -63.93
N GLU A 780 -6.69 13.15 -64.10
CA GLU A 780 -7.22 11.88 -64.65
C GLU A 780 -6.50 10.56 -64.32
N GLU A 781 -7.20 9.66 -63.64
CA GLU A 781 -7.86 8.54 -64.36
C GLU A 781 -8.89 7.81 -63.49
N ASN A 782 -10.15 7.89 -63.93
CA ASN A 782 -11.20 6.85 -63.90
C ASN A 782 -11.28 5.87 -62.71
N ALA A 783 -12.31 6.14 -61.88
CA ALA A 783 -13.28 5.24 -61.23
C ALA A 783 -13.42 3.80 -61.80
N PRO A 784 -14.03 2.82 -61.08
CA PRO A 784 -14.97 3.02 -59.96
C PRO A 784 -14.92 2.05 -58.76
N LEU A 785 -15.60 2.51 -57.72
CA LEU A 785 -16.25 1.73 -56.65
C LEU A 785 -17.11 0.57 -57.18
N LEU A 786 -17.14 -0.48 -56.36
CA LEU A 786 -18.19 -1.48 -56.07
C LEU A 786 -17.45 -2.50 -55.17
N LEU A 787 -17.72 -2.67 -53.89
CA LEU A 787 -18.98 -2.68 -53.14
C LEU A 787 -18.65 -2.53 -51.65
#